data_AF-A0A3S2VC76-F1
#
_entry.id   AF-A0A3S2VC76-F1
#
_cell.length_a   1.000
_cell.length_b   1.000
_cell.length_c   1.000
_cell.angle_alpha   90.00
_cell.angle_beta   90.00
_cell.angle_gamma   90.00
#
_symmetry.space_group_name_H-M   'P 1'
#
loop_
_entity.id
_entity.type
_entity.pdbx_description
1 polymer ?
#
loop_
_entity_poly.entity_id
_entity_poly.type
_entity_poly.pdbx_seq_one_letter_code
_entity_poly.pdbx_strand_id
1 'polypeptide(L)'
;MNAHSSARLLAVLAAAGLSGAVQTAGAQTPVPWTDPVRAGALQELVDRTLADKRIPGAAVSIRQGDLRWATNAGLADVEAGAPPTDGTTFGYRSITKSLVTTVVLQLAREGRIGLDDAVGRYVAGVPGGDVMTIRQLAEMRSGLLNYTASPGFLSTFPADPGRVWTARELLAFAFAAPLRFAPGTSYEYSNSNTLLLGEIVAAATGRSWSDEVRRRLTLPFGMPSVVDQGAGALPAPSAVGYVDDGTGPVSLSAFNGTGLGASGALAGVVGDLERWGRVLGTGAAVSKADFVARLKSFGSTRSDPRSPEYDSYGFGWGEISGWVGHTGNGLGFEALVMYDRATDRTITILLNASNGDDSDAPAHLFRELLTVLGWTEPAGQRQVAADGTRAVVGSGTVWTGLVGGPFGARAAVYAAGGGVATADGPVTLAPMQDFVPAIAVGRDGRVALDRGGTITASPGGDGAFLDGGGGTAALSLRDVAIALRGDAVSGTGIDARDGARADLAAVRIDGTALTALHAGGTTATVVDGTRLAIDLGAGHGAWASRNGTIDLRDSSIVLRGDGIGLLATGRDGPALVRTDGVSVVTLAPGSHGALAQGAGAALQLSATRIATFGAGAHGLVVGDGAAATLVGGGIRTEGAQAAAIGAFALAAPAVASATVSLAGTTLSAASGTAIAASGLDLTVRATGSQLSGAIVGGPGAGIALALDRGSTWTLPDAGAPTSRLASLVNRDSTVAFAPASDYRSLVVGDYRGEGGTLVVNAGLGRGGAGADRLVVDGGRATGSTRIVVRQEGGGAATAGDGITLVETRNGGTTDPAAFTLAGARVAAGAYDYALARGGGGSAQDWFLRSTRPDGSPNLRPEVALTLALPAMASRFGLAMIGTLHERDGGRSDAGGAASAGGTPGAGGALGTGGALGTGSAWARIFGETGDRRASGGGDAARLGGFRAGGPAYDVGLAGFQAGLDLMRSEGTVAGLAIGAGRIEAEVGAIYGGRAGRATTDAHSLGAYLTHVGPSGWSLDAALQAVFYDRTETTSVGAERLRTGGRGLAASLEAGYPVALGAGWRVEPQAQVVYQTLSFDDGRDRIGRVRDIGLDEVHGRLGARLIRDWGLPGGGVLTTWARGNLWHTFGADARATFANPEGAFPVALTTALGGTWAQLGLGASARITERVGLFASADYDVRVDGRQGDGVRGRLGLTLRW
;
A
#
# COMPACT_ATOMS: atom_id res chain seq x y z
N MET A 1 -12.96 7.69 -46.99
CA MET A 1 -11.59 7.48 -47.51
C MET A 1 -11.04 6.22 -46.85
N ASN A 2 -11.39 5.07 -47.44
CA ASN A 2 -10.50 4.00 -47.97
C ASN A 2 -10.10 3.00 -46.86
N ALA A 3 -10.66 1.80 -46.67
CA ALA A 3 -11.17 0.72 -47.53
C ALA A 3 -10.12 -0.07 -48.34
N HIS A 4 -10.23 -1.40 -48.25
CA HIS A 4 -9.57 -2.53 -48.99
C HIS A 4 -8.46 -3.27 -48.21
N SER A 5 -8.34 -4.61 -48.17
CA SER A 5 -9.08 -5.76 -48.75
C SER A 5 -8.31 -7.04 -48.33
N SER A 6 -8.94 -8.07 -47.76
CA SER A 6 -9.38 -9.33 -48.40
C SER A 6 -8.43 -10.53 -48.27
N ALA A 7 -9.03 -11.65 -47.84
CA ALA A 7 -8.50 -13.01 -47.79
C ALA A 7 -8.17 -13.60 -49.18
N ARG A 8 -7.32 -14.64 -49.22
CA ARG A 8 -7.45 -15.78 -50.15
C ARG A 8 -6.68 -17.02 -49.68
N LEU A 9 -7.43 -18.12 -49.71
CA LEU A 9 -7.05 -19.53 -49.57
C LEU A 9 -6.63 -20.08 -50.95
N LEU A 10 -5.58 -20.90 -51.07
CA LEU A 10 -5.61 -22.21 -51.76
C LEU A 10 -4.27 -22.97 -51.66
N ALA A 11 -4.42 -24.27 -51.46
CA ALA A 11 -3.42 -25.32 -51.24
C ALA A 11 -2.66 -25.75 -52.50
N VAL A 12 -1.51 -26.41 -52.34
CA VAL A 12 -1.11 -27.68 -53.01
C VAL A 12 -0.10 -28.44 -52.13
N LEU A 13 -0.29 -29.76 -52.07
CA LEU A 13 0.48 -30.81 -51.39
C LEU A 13 1.93 -30.98 -51.90
N ALA A 14 2.83 -31.42 -51.02
CA ALA A 14 3.74 -32.55 -51.27
C ALA A 14 4.27 -33.13 -49.94
N ALA A 15 4.11 -34.43 -49.80
CA ALA A 15 4.54 -35.25 -48.68
C ALA A 15 6.00 -35.70 -48.81
N ALA A 16 6.73 -35.70 -47.69
CA ALA A 16 7.86 -36.56 -47.34
C ALA A 16 8.15 -36.25 -45.86
N GLY A 17 7.96 -37.15 -44.89
CA GLY A 17 8.55 -38.48 -44.84
C GLY A 17 9.59 -38.46 -43.72
N LEU A 18 9.14 -38.50 -42.47
CA LEU A 18 9.97 -38.81 -41.29
C LEU A 18 9.09 -39.55 -40.28
N SER A 19 8.91 -40.83 -40.57
CA SER A 19 8.41 -41.85 -39.67
C SER A 19 9.43 -42.06 -38.54
N GLY A 20 9.40 -41.18 -37.53
CA GLY A 20 10.00 -41.46 -36.24
C GLY A 20 9.07 -42.39 -35.48
N ALA A 21 9.38 -43.68 -35.50
CA ALA A 21 8.65 -44.71 -34.77
C ALA A 21 8.65 -44.37 -33.27
N VAL A 22 7.59 -43.72 -32.81
CA VAL A 22 7.16 -43.83 -31.42
C VAL A 22 6.81 -45.29 -31.25
N GLN A 23 7.70 -46.05 -30.61
CA GLN A 23 7.32 -47.30 -29.97
C GLN A 23 6.29 -46.92 -28.91
N THR A 24 5.02 -46.91 -29.31
CA THR A 24 3.93 -47.13 -28.39
C THR A 24 4.27 -48.46 -27.74
N ALA A 25 4.64 -48.42 -26.45
CA ALA A 25 4.62 -49.60 -25.61
C ALA A 25 3.31 -50.30 -25.93
N GLY A 26 3.39 -51.51 -26.49
CA GLY A 26 2.25 -52.19 -27.06
C GLY A 26 1.13 -52.19 -26.03
N ALA A 27 0.03 -51.49 -26.32
CA ALA A 27 -1.22 -51.76 -25.66
C ALA A 27 -1.45 -53.24 -25.89
N GLN A 28 -1.30 -54.06 -24.85
CA GLN A 28 -1.70 -55.45 -24.92
C GLN A 28 -3.17 -55.42 -25.34
N THR A 29 -3.44 -55.84 -26.58
CA THR A 29 -4.78 -56.13 -27.05
C THR A 29 -5.44 -56.96 -25.96
N PRO A 30 -6.60 -56.58 -25.42
CA PRO A 30 -7.26 -57.36 -24.37
C PRO A 30 -7.44 -58.78 -24.91
N VAL A 31 -6.65 -59.73 -24.42
CA VAL A 31 -6.93 -61.15 -24.63
C VAL A 31 -8.08 -61.41 -23.68
N PRO A 32 -9.32 -61.56 -24.17
CA PRO A 32 -10.45 -61.55 -23.27
C PRO A 32 -10.40 -62.83 -22.45
N TRP A 33 -10.59 -62.73 -21.14
CA TRP A 33 -10.92 -63.87 -20.25
C TRP A 33 -12.26 -64.55 -20.62
N THR A 34 -12.87 -64.15 -21.73
CA THR A 34 -13.91 -64.90 -22.44
C THR A 34 -13.33 -66.00 -23.34
N ASP A 35 -12.01 -66.09 -23.51
CA ASP A 35 -11.35 -67.25 -24.15
C ASP A 35 -11.65 -68.51 -23.32
N PRO A 36 -12.21 -69.58 -23.92
CA PRO A 36 -12.57 -70.81 -23.23
C PRO A 36 -11.47 -71.40 -22.33
N VAL A 37 -10.19 -71.29 -22.71
CA VAL A 37 -9.08 -71.83 -21.91
C VAL A 37 -8.93 -71.08 -20.59
N ARG A 38 -8.91 -69.74 -20.65
CA ARG A 38 -8.78 -68.91 -19.44
C ARG A 38 -10.06 -68.93 -18.60
N ALA A 39 -11.24 -68.92 -19.23
CA ALA A 39 -12.52 -69.07 -18.53
C ALA A 39 -12.62 -70.42 -17.80
N GLY A 40 -12.12 -71.50 -18.41
CA GLY A 40 -12.03 -72.81 -17.76
C GLY A 40 -11.09 -72.82 -16.55
N ALA A 41 -9.91 -72.19 -16.66
CA ALA A 41 -8.98 -72.07 -15.53
C ALA A 41 -9.53 -71.24 -14.36
N LEU A 42 -10.29 -70.17 -14.65
CA LEU A 42 -10.99 -69.38 -13.64
C LEU A 42 -12.08 -70.22 -12.94
N GLN A 43 -12.85 -71.01 -13.70
CA GLN A 43 -13.87 -71.91 -13.14
C GLN A 43 -13.25 -72.99 -12.25
N GLU A 44 -12.20 -73.67 -12.74
CA GLU A 44 -11.49 -74.73 -11.99
C GLU A 44 -10.91 -74.19 -10.68
N LEU A 45 -10.42 -72.95 -10.66
CA LEU A 45 -9.94 -72.30 -9.44
C LEU A 45 -11.09 -72.05 -8.44
N VAL A 46 -12.24 -71.57 -8.90
CA VAL A 46 -13.41 -71.38 -8.04
C VAL A 46 -13.87 -72.73 -7.48
N ASP A 47 -14.02 -73.75 -8.32
CA ASP A 47 -14.49 -75.08 -7.90
C ASP A 47 -13.54 -75.74 -6.88
N ARG A 48 -12.22 -75.65 -7.11
CA ARG A 48 -11.22 -76.14 -6.15
C ARG A 48 -11.29 -75.38 -4.84
N THR A 49 -11.44 -74.06 -4.89
CA THR A 49 -11.56 -73.24 -3.67
C THR A 49 -12.80 -73.64 -2.86
N LEU A 50 -13.94 -73.87 -3.50
CA LEU A 50 -15.15 -74.33 -2.81
C LEU A 50 -14.94 -75.68 -2.14
N ALA A 51 -14.28 -76.63 -2.82
CA ALA A 51 -14.00 -77.96 -2.28
C ALA A 51 -12.99 -77.92 -1.13
N ASP A 52 -11.81 -77.30 -1.34
CA ASP A 52 -10.70 -77.27 -0.37
C ASP A 52 -11.10 -76.54 0.91
N LYS A 53 -11.90 -75.49 0.79
CA LYS A 53 -12.35 -74.65 1.90
C LYS A 53 -13.73 -75.02 2.43
N ARG A 54 -14.34 -76.11 1.93
CA ARG A 54 -15.66 -76.60 2.37
C ARG A 54 -16.77 -75.53 2.28
N ILE A 55 -16.71 -74.69 1.26
CA ILE A 55 -17.67 -73.59 1.05
C ILE A 55 -18.83 -74.11 0.20
N PRO A 56 -20.10 -74.05 0.67
CA PRO A 56 -21.22 -74.63 -0.06
C PRO A 56 -21.44 -74.04 -1.44
N GLY A 57 -21.37 -72.72 -1.60
CA GLY A 57 -21.60 -72.06 -2.89
C GLY A 57 -21.05 -70.64 -2.98
N ALA A 58 -20.96 -70.17 -4.23
CA ALA A 58 -20.41 -68.87 -4.57
C ALA A 58 -21.06 -68.24 -5.79
N ALA A 59 -20.97 -66.90 -5.85
CA ALA A 59 -21.14 -66.10 -7.06
C ALA A 59 -19.88 -65.23 -7.25
N VAL A 60 -19.23 -65.35 -8.41
CA VAL A 60 -18.00 -64.63 -8.75
C VAL A 60 -18.19 -63.87 -10.05
N SER A 61 -17.72 -62.63 -10.14
CA SER A 61 -17.71 -61.87 -11.39
C SER A 61 -16.42 -61.07 -11.61
N ILE A 62 -16.06 -60.91 -12.88
CA ILE A 62 -14.97 -60.07 -13.37
C ILE A 62 -15.53 -59.22 -14.51
N ARG A 63 -15.57 -57.90 -14.35
CA ARG A 63 -16.03 -56.96 -15.38
C ARG A 63 -14.94 -55.97 -15.77
N GLN A 64 -14.78 -55.69 -17.06
CA GLN A 64 -14.01 -54.57 -17.60
C GLN A 64 -14.77 -53.95 -18.78
N GLY A 65 -15.29 -52.72 -18.62
CA GLY A 65 -16.20 -52.14 -19.61
C GLY A 65 -17.38 -53.09 -19.93
N ASP A 66 -17.56 -53.42 -21.21
CA ASP A 66 -18.58 -54.35 -21.69
C ASP A 66 -18.19 -55.84 -21.54
N LEU A 67 -16.93 -56.14 -21.26
CA LEU A 67 -16.47 -57.52 -21.06
C LEU A 67 -16.85 -57.99 -19.64
N ARG A 68 -17.48 -59.16 -19.54
CA ARG A 68 -17.83 -59.77 -18.26
C ARG A 68 -17.64 -61.29 -18.30
N TRP A 69 -16.97 -61.81 -17.28
CA TRP A 69 -17.04 -63.22 -16.90
C TRP A 69 -17.75 -63.32 -15.55
N ALA A 70 -18.62 -64.30 -15.39
CA ALA A 70 -19.26 -64.58 -14.11
C ALA A 70 -19.57 -66.06 -14.00
N THR A 71 -19.56 -66.57 -12.77
CA THR A 71 -19.94 -67.94 -12.45
C THR A 71 -20.74 -67.99 -11.16
N ASN A 72 -21.68 -68.93 -11.11
CA ASN A 72 -22.44 -69.31 -9.94
C ASN A 72 -22.13 -70.80 -9.70
N ALA A 73 -21.46 -71.12 -8.60
CA ALA A 73 -20.91 -72.44 -8.34
C ALA A 73 -21.38 -72.99 -6.99
N GLY A 74 -21.48 -74.33 -6.88
CA GLY A 74 -21.95 -74.99 -5.67
C GLY A 74 -23.44 -74.83 -5.39
N LEU A 75 -23.80 -74.71 -4.10
CA LEU A 75 -25.16 -74.68 -3.57
C LEU A 75 -25.41 -73.38 -2.80
N ALA A 76 -26.46 -72.65 -3.20
CA ALA A 76 -26.99 -71.52 -2.43
C ALA A 76 -27.72 -72.01 -1.18
N ASP A 77 -28.30 -73.20 -1.23
CA ASP A 77 -28.97 -73.87 -0.11
C ASP A 77 -28.64 -75.37 -0.16
N VAL A 78 -27.92 -75.84 0.86
CA VAL A 78 -27.49 -77.24 1.01
C VAL A 78 -28.68 -78.17 1.25
N GLU A 79 -29.69 -77.72 2.00
CA GLU A 79 -30.87 -78.53 2.32
C GLU A 79 -31.79 -78.66 1.10
N ALA A 80 -31.99 -77.57 0.36
CA ALA A 80 -32.79 -77.57 -0.85
C ALA A 80 -32.06 -78.13 -2.09
N GLY A 81 -30.74 -78.32 -2.02
CA GLY A 81 -29.91 -78.72 -3.16
C GLY A 81 -29.93 -77.70 -4.32
N ALA A 82 -30.19 -76.43 -4.03
CA ALA A 82 -30.41 -75.40 -5.04
C ALA A 82 -29.09 -74.67 -5.38
N PRO A 83 -28.70 -74.57 -6.66
CA PRO A 83 -27.52 -73.80 -7.05
C PRO A 83 -27.78 -72.28 -6.96
N PRO A 84 -26.74 -71.45 -6.76
CA PRO A 84 -26.87 -70.01 -6.90
C PRO A 84 -27.22 -69.61 -8.35
N THR A 85 -27.86 -68.45 -8.49
CA THR A 85 -28.22 -67.81 -9.77
C THR A 85 -27.76 -66.36 -9.78
N ASP A 86 -27.79 -65.70 -10.94
CA ASP A 86 -27.49 -64.27 -11.05
C ASP A 86 -28.40 -63.37 -10.19
N GLY A 87 -29.57 -63.88 -9.80
CA GLY A 87 -30.53 -63.21 -8.92
C GLY A 87 -30.39 -63.57 -7.45
N THR A 88 -29.47 -64.45 -7.06
CA THR A 88 -29.33 -64.93 -5.68
C THR A 88 -28.72 -63.84 -4.80
N THR A 89 -29.42 -63.50 -3.72
CA THR A 89 -29.01 -62.52 -2.71
C THR A 89 -28.03 -63.14 -1.71
N PHE A 90 -26.90 -62.46 -1.48
CA PHE A 90 -25.91 -62.80 -0.44
C PHE A 90 -25.73 -61.61 0.51
N GLY A 91 -25.31 -61.87 1.75
CA GLY A 91 -24.87 -60.82 2.66
C GLY A 91 -23.53 -60.21 2.21
N TYR A 92 -23.46 -58.89 2.06
CA TYR A 92 -22.22 -58.19 1.67
C TYR A 92 -21.28 -57.92 2.84
N ARG A 93 -21.79 -58.05 4.07
CA ARG A 93 -21.02 -57.87 5.31
C ARG A 93 -20.26 -56.54 5.29
N SER A 94 -19.00 -56.53 5.71
CA SER A 94 -18.20 -55.32 5.91
C SER A 94 -18.07 -54.40 4.69
N ILE A 95 -18.40 -54.84 3.47
CA ILE A 95 -18.49 -53.95 2.32
C ILE A 95 -19.51 -52.83 2.55
N THR A 96 -20.53 -53.05 3.39
CA THR A 96 -21.48 -52.04 3.89
C THR A 96 -20.79 -50.75 4.32
N LYS A 97 -19.63 -50.85 4.97
CA LYS A 97 -18.87 -49.71 5.48
C LYS A 97 -18.49 -48.74 4.38
N SER A 98 -18.12 -49.24 3.20
CA SER A 98 -17.73 -48.40 2.07
C SER A 98 -18.89 -47.54 1.55
N LEU A 99 -20.13 -48.03 1.64
CA LEU A 99 -21.33 -47.25 1.30
C LEU A 99 -21.63 -46.20 2.37
N VAL A 100 -21.58 -46.58 3.65
CA VAL A 100 -21.82 -45.65 4.78
C VAL A 100 -20.81 -44.51 4.79
N THR A 101 -19.52 -44.79 4.64
CA THR A 101 -18.48 -43.76 4.61
C THR A 101 -18.57 -42.87 3.36
N THR A 102 -19.09 -43.38 2.24
CA THR A 102 -19.39 -42.54 1.07
C THR A 102 -20.50 -41.54 1.38
N VAL A 103 -21.54 -41.93 2.11
CA VAL A 103 -22.57 -41.00 2.60
C VAL A 103 -21.95 -39.96 3.55
N VAL A 104 -21.05 -40.37 4.45
CA VAL A 104 -20.33 -39.44 5.35
C VAL A 104 -19.56 -38.37 4.56
N LEU A 105 -18.85 -38.74 3.49
CA LEU A 105 -18.18 -37.77 2.60
C LEU A 105 -19.18 -36.81 1.95
N GLN A 106 -20.32 -37.32 1.46
CA GLN A 106 -21.35 -36.46 0.88
C GLN A 106 -21.95 -35.47 1.90
N LEU A 107 -22.18 -35.91 3.14
CA LEU A 107 -22.70 -35.06 4.21
C LEU A 107 -21.70 -33.99 4.65
N ALA A 108 -20.41 -34.32 4.66
CA ALA A 108 -19.35 -33.37 4.96
C ALA A 108 -19.30 -32.24 3.93
N ARG A 109 -19.38 -32.59 2.65
CA ARG A 109 -19.47 -31.63 1.55
C ARG A 109 -20.73 -30.76 1.62
N GLU A 110 -21.85 -31.30 2.10
CA GLU A 110 -23.10 -30.56 2.32
C GLU A 110 -23.03 -29.62 3.55
N GLY A 111 -21.90 -29.58 4.27
CA GLY A 111 -21.74 -28.78 5.49
C GLY A 111 -22.61 -29.25 6.66
N ARG A 112 -23.18 -30.46 6.57
CA ARG A 112 -24.03 -31.04 7.61
C ARG A 112 -23.21 -31.66 8.74
N ILE A 113 -21.99 -32.07 8.41
CA ILE A 113 -20.96 -32.52 9.35
C ILE A 113 -19.60 -31.97 8.93
N GLY A 114 -18.64 -31.88 9.84
CA GLY A 114 -17.22 -31.71 9.53
C GLY A 114 -16.45 -33.00 9.75
N LEU A 115 -15.56 -33.40 8.84
CA LEU A 115 -14.76 -34.63 9.01
C LEU A 115 -13.83 -34.55 10.24
N ASP A 116 -13.41 -33.35 10.60
CA ASP A 116 -12.54 -33.08 11.75
C ASP A 116 -13.34 -32.61 12.99
N ASP A 117 -14.68 -32.66 12.94
CA ASP A 117 -15.51 -32.42 14.11
C ASP A 117 -15.32 -33.52 15.15
N ALA A 118 -15.32 -33.13 16.42
CA ALA A 118 -15.41 -34.05 17.54
C ALA A 118 -16.73 -34.84 17.48
N VAL A 119 -16.66 -36.18 17.56
CA VAL A 119 -17.82 -37.07 17.43
C VAL A 119 -18.88 -36.82 18.51
N GLY A 120 -18.45 -36.34 19.69
CA GLY A 120 -19.29 -35.98 20.83
C GLY A 120 -20.28 -34.84 20.55
N ARG A 121 -20.06 -34.07 19.48
CA ARG A 121 -21.01 -33.07 18.97
C ARG A 121 -22.30 -33.69 18.44
N TYR A 122 -22.22 -34.91 17.92
CA TYR A 122 -23.33 -35.60 17.24
C TYR A 122 -23.93 -36.70 18.10
N VAL A 123 -23.09 -37.43 18.84
CA VAL A 123 -23.51 -38.55 19.69
C VAL A 123 -22.89 -38.39 21.07
N ALA A 124 -23.71 -38.22 22.10
CA ALA A 124 -23.25 -38.06 23.47
C ALA A 124 -22.79 -39.39 24.09
N GLY A 125 -21.88 -39.32 25.07
CA GLY A 125 -21.43 -40.48 25.84
C GLY A 125 -20.38 -41.37 25.17
N VAL A 126 -19.81 -40.92 24.04
CA VAL A 126 -18.71 -41.63 23.35
C VAL A 126 -17.40 -41.44 24.12
N PRO A 127 -16.68 -42.51 24.51
CA PRO A 127 -15.36 -42.40 25.12
C PRO A 127 -14.37 -41.65 24.22
N GLY A 128 -13.74 -40.59 24.74
CA GLY A 128 -12.86 -39.70 23.97
C GLY A 128 -13.59 -38.89 22.88
N GLY A 129 -14.91 -38.75 22.96
CA GLY A 129 -15.72 -38.13 21.91
C GLY A 129 -15.49 -36.62 21.74
N ASP A 130 -14.85 -35.96 22.71
CA ASP A 130 -14.43 -34.56 22.67
C ASP A 130 -13.18 -34.32 21.81
N VAL A 131 -12.36 -35.36 21.59
CA VAL A 131 -11.12 -35.29 20.80
C VAL A 131 -11.12 -36.19 19.56
N MET A 132 -11.89 -37.27 19.57
CA MET A 132 -12.01 -38.21 18.45
C MET A 132 -12.81 -37.60 17.31
N THR A 133 -12.30 -37.70 16.09
CA THR A 133 -12.95 -37.09 14.91
C THR A 133 -13.70 -38.11 14.05
N ILE A 134 -14.65 -37.61 13.26
CA ILE A 134 -15.40 -38.40 12.27
C ILE A 134 -14.46 -39.08 11.26
N ARG A 135 -13.40 -38.37 10.84
CA ARG A 135 -12.35 -38.90 9.96
C ARG A 135 -11.68 -40.13 10.57
N GLN A 136 -11.28 -40.05 11.83
CA GLN A 136 -10.61 -41.14 12.54
C GLN A 136 -11.51 -42.38 12.68
N LEU A 137 -12.84 -42.22 12.81
CA LEU A 137 -13.77 -43.34 12.76
C LEU A 137 -13.72 -44.04 11.38
N ALA A 138 -13.85 -43.27 10.30
CA ALA A 138 -13.89 -43.82 8.95
C ALA A 138 -12.58 -44.49 8.51
N GLU A 139 -11.46 -44.07 9.07
CA GLU A 139 -10.12 -44.58 8.79
C GLU A 139 -9.65 -45.71 9.72
N MET A 140 -10.49 -46.16 10.67
CA MET A 140 -10.15 -47.18 11.68
C MET A 140 -9.03 -46.76 12.65
N ARG A 141 -9.01 -45.48 13.03
CA ARG A 141 -8.00 -44.85 13.91
C ARG A 141 -8.60 -44.27 15.19
N SER A 142 -9.76 -44.77 15.62
CA SER A 142 -10.50 -44.24 16.78
C SER A 142 -9.99 -44.73 18.14
N GLY A 143 -9.43 -45.95 18.19
CA GLY A 143 -9.14 -46.65 19.45
C GLY A 143 -10.37 -47.27 20.12
N LEU A 144 -11.58 -47.20 19.54
CA LEU A 144 -12.78 -47.82 20.10
C LEU A 144 -12.72 -49.36 20.02
N LEU A 145 -13.06 -50.02 21.12
CA LEU A 145 -13.18 -51.48 21.16
C LEU A 145 -14.18 -51.95 20.08
N ASN A 146 -13.79 -52.97 19.31
CA ASN A 146 -14.69 -53.61 18.36
C ASN A 146 -15.76 -54.42 19.13
N TYR A 147 -17.04 -54.06 19.03
CA TYR A 147 -18.11 -54.68 19.82
C TYR A 147 -18.21 -56.20 19.57
N THR A 148 -17.89 -56.65 18.35
CA THR A 148 -17.89 -58.09 17.99
C THR A 148 -16.76 -58.87 18.66
N ALA A 149 -15.75 -58.19 19.19
CA ALA A 149 -14.68 -58.78 19.98
C ALA A 149 -14.88 -58.57 21.49
N SER A 150 -16.01 -57.97 21.91
CA SER A 150 -16.30 -57.77 23.33
C SER A 150 -16.76 -59.09 23.98
N PRO A 151 -16.33 -59.39 25.22
CA PRO A 151 -16.80 -60.58 25.94
C PRO A 151 -18.34 -60.61 26.13
N GLY A 152 -18.96 -59.44 26.29
CA GLY A 152 -20.41 -59.32 26.46
C GLY A 152 -21.19 -59.72 25.21
N PHE A 153 -20.74 -59.26 24.03
CA PHE A 153 -21.36 -59.64 22.78
C PHE A 153 -21.12 -61.13 22.46
N LEU A 154 -19.89 -61.61 22.60
CA LEU A 154 -19.51 -63.00 22.31
C LEU A 154 -20.27 -64.04 23.16
N SER A 155 -20.73 -63.67 24.36
CA SER A 155 -21.56 -64.55 25.21
C SER A 155 -23.06 -64.43 24.91
N THR A 156 -23.55 -63.22 24.64
CA THR A 156 -24.99 -62.98 24.44
C THR A 156 -25.47 -63.40 23.06
N PHE A 157 -24.63 -63.20 22.04
CA PHE A 157 -25.02 -63.39 20.65
C PHE A 157 -25.30 -64.86 20.27
N PRO A 158 -24.44 -65.85 20.59
CA PRO A 158 -24.73 -67.25 20.28
C PRO A 158 -25.91 -67.84 21.07
N ALA A 159 -26.23 -67.26 22.24
CA ALA A 159 -27.34 -67.73 23.08
C ALA A 159 -28.72 -67.37 22.50
N ASP A 160 -28.81 -66.32 21.69
CA ASP A 160 -30.03 -65.89 21.00
C ASP A 160 -29.69 -65.23 19.63
N PRO A 161 -29.34 -66.05 18.61
CA PRO A 161 -28.92 -65.54 17.30
C PRO A 161 -30.04 -64.81 16.54
N GLY A 162 -31.31 -65.02 16.93
CA GLY A 162 -32.48 -64.36 16.35
C GLY A 162 -32.80 -62.99 16.97
N ARG A 163 -32.11 -62.60 18.04
CA ARG A 163 -32.35 -61.33 18.76
C ARG A 163 -32.25 -60.11 17.85
N VAL A 164 -33.20 -59.19 18.00
CA VAL A 164 -33.14 -57.85 17.39
C VAL A 164 -32.23 -56.95 18.22
N TRP A 165 -31.28 -56.28 17.57
CA TRP A 165 -30.32 -55.37 18.20
C TRP A 165 -30.51 -53.94 17.71
N THR A 166 -30.41 -52.97 18.63
CA THR A 166 -30.28 -51.55 18.26
C THR A 166 -28.81 -51.15 18.18
N ALA A 167 -28.48 -50.16 17.35
CA ALA A 167 -27.11 -49.65 17.24
C ALA A 167 -26.55 -49.15 18.59
N ARG A 168 -27.41 -48.56 19.44
CA ARG A 168 -27.04 -48.12 20.79
C ARG A 168 -26.66 -49.28 21.70
N GLU A 169 -27.36 -50.41 21.65
CA GLU A 169 -26.99 -51.61 22.42
C GLU A 169 -25.65 -52.18 21.96
N LEU A 170 -25.42 -52.22 20.64
CA LEU A 170 -24.16 -52.70 20.08
C LEU A 170 -22.98 -51.77 20.47
N LEU A 171 -23.17 -50.46 20.38
CA LEU A 171 -22.18 -49.46 20.80
C LEU A 171 -21.91 -49.48 22.31
N ALA A 172 -22.89 -49.84 23.14
CA ALA A 172 -22.71 -49.94 24.58
C ALA A 172 -21.64 -50.98 24.96
N PHE A 173 -21.53 -52.08 24.22
CA PHE A 173 -20.44 -53.05 24.42
C PHE A 173 -19.05 -52.45 24.14
N ALA A 174 -18.95 -51.56 23.14
CA ALA A 174 -17.71 -50.87 22.82
C ALA A 174 -17.38 -49.79 23.87
N PHE A 175 -18.39 -49.04 24.33
CA PHE A 175 -18.22 -47.93 25.26
C PHE A 175 -17.98 -48.36 26.71
N ALA A 176 -18.23 -49.63 27.04
CA ALA A 176 -17.93 -50.21 28.34
C ALA A 176 -16.42 -50.38 28.62
N ALA A 177 -15.55 -50.18 27.62
CA ALA A 177 -14.11 -50.29 27.73
C ALA A 177 -13.40 -48.95 27.44
N PRO A 178 -12.22 -48.70 28.03
CA PRO A 178 -11.39 -47.56 27.65
C PRO A 178 -10.89 -47.68 26.20
N LEU A 179 -10.49 -46.55 25.61
CA LEU A 179 -9.84 -46.56 24.29
C LEU A 179 -8.56 -47.39 24.33
N ARG A 180 -8.33 -48.17 23.26
CA ARG A 180 -7.15 -49.03 23.09
C ARG A 180 -5.87 -48.23 22.84
N PHE A 181 -6.02 -47.05 22.25
CA PHE A 181 -4.97 -46.05 22.00
C PHE A 181 -5.61 -44.67 21.80
N ALA A 182 -4.80 -43.62 21.84
CA ALA A 182 -5.28 -42.27 21.60
C ALA A 182 -5.75 -42.09 20.14
N PRO A 183 -6.89 -41.42 19.87
CA PRO A 183 -7.40 -41.27 18.51
C PRO A 183 -6.35 -40.69 17.55
N GLY A 184 -6.23 -41.30 16.36
CA GLY A 184 -5.26 -40.93 15.31
C GLY A 184 -3.87 -41.55 15.44
N THR A 185 -3.52 -42.20 16.55
CA THR A 185 -2.12 -42.64 16.81
C THR A 185 -1.78 -44.06 16.33
N SER A 186 -2.79 -44.90 16.07
CA SER A 186 -2.63 -46.28 15.60
C SER A 186 -3.84 -46.71 14.75
N TYR A 187 -3.73 -47.87 14.09
CA TYR A 187 -4.81 -48.54 13.37
C TYR A 187 -5.27 -49.79 14.13
N GLU A 188 -6.59 -49.95 14.29
CA GLU A 188 -7.25 -51.20 14.74
C GLU A 188 -8.64 -51.26 14.10
N TYR A 189 -8.92 -52.38 13.40
CA TYR A 189 -10.16 -52.57 12.69
C TYR A 189 -11.33 -52.75 13.67
N SER A 190 -12.34 -51.88 13.57
CA SER A 190 -13.44 -51.84 14.54
C SER A 190 -14.79 -51.62 13.88
N ASN A 191 -15.70 -52.59 14.01
CA ASN A 191 -17.08 -52.47 13.52
C ASN A 191 -17.85 -51.35 14.25
N SER A 192 -17.46 -51.06 15.50
CA SER A 192 -18.03 -49.98 16.31
C SER A 192 -17.89 -48.62 15.64
N ASN A 193 -16.81 -48.40 14.88
CA ASN A 193 -16.57 -47.13 14.21
C ASN A 193 -17.68 -46.80 13.21
N THR A 194 -18.05 -47.77 12.37
CA THR A 194 -19.07 -47.54 11.35
C THR A 194 -20.48 -47.56 11.91
N LEU A 195 -20.74 -48.32 12.99
CA LEU A 195 -22.00 -48.19 13.73
C LEU A 195 -22.19 -46.76 14.25
N LEU A 196 -21.13 -46.18 14.84
CA LEU A 196 -21.15 -44.80 15.31
C LEU A 196 -21.31 -43.81 14.15
N LEU A 197 -20.65 -44.03 13.01
CA LEU A 197 -20.89 -43.22 11.80
C LEU A 197 -22.35 -43.31 11.34
N GLY A 198 -23.00 -44.46 11.46
CA GLY A 198 -24.43 -44.63 11.18
C GLY A 198 -25.32 -43.76 12.08
N GLU A 199 -25.02 -43.71 13.38
CA GLU A 199 -25.71 -42.82 14.32
C GLU A 199 -25.44 -41.33 14.02
N ILE A 200 -24.23 -40.99 13.59
CA ILE A 200 -23.89 -39.61 13.15
C ILE A 200 -24.66 -39.23 11.88
N VAL A 201 -24.77 -40.14 10.90
CA VAL A 201 -25.63 -39.94 9.73
C VAL A 201 -27.07 -39.71 10.16
N ALA A 202 -27.59 -40.49 11.12
CA ALA A 202 -28.93 -40.30 11.63
C ALA A 202 -29.12 -38.95 12.35
N ALA A 203 -28.19 -38.56 13.20
CA ALA A 203 -28.21 -37.28 13.92
C ALA A 203 -28.13 -36.08 12.95
N ALA A 204 -27.26 -36.15 11.94
CA ALA A 204 -27.08 -35.09 10.97
C ALA A 204 -28.27 -34.98 9.99
N THR A 205 -28.89 -36.13 9.64
CA THR A 205 -29.89 -36.21 8.57
C THR A 205 -31.35 -36.28 9.00
N GLY A 206 -31.62 -36.80 10.19
CA GLY A 206 -32.96 -37.21 10.63
C GLY A 206 -33.48 -38.50 9.97
N ARG A 207 -32.63 -39.25 9.24
CA ARG A 207 -32.99 -40.51 8.56
C ARG A 207 -31.99 -41.61 8.91
N SER A 208 -32.38 -42.88 8.76
CA SER A 208 -31.47 -43.99 9.01
C SER A 208 -30.29 -43.96 8.01
N TRP A 209 -29.16 -44.55 8.41
CA TRP A 209 -28.00 -44.70 7.52
C TRP A 209 -28.36 -45.50 6.25
N SER A 210 -29.24 -46.51 6.37
CA SER A 210 -29.65 -47.36 5.25
C SER A 210 -30.57 -46.63 4.27
N ASP A 211 -31.46 -45.75 4.77
CA ASP A 211 -32.27 -44.87 3.91
C ASP A 211 -31.39 -43.91 3.12
N GLU A 212 -30.37 -43.32 3.76
CA GLU A 212 -29.46 -42.39 3.10
C GLU A 212 -28.54 -43.12 2.11
N VAL A 213 -28.05 -44.33 2.42
CA VAL A 213 -27.35 -45.19 1.44
C VAL A 213 -28.25 -45.49 0.25
N ARG A 214 -29.52 -45.86 0.47
CA ARG A 214 -30.45 -46.15 -0.61
C ARG A 214 -30.71 -44.95 -1.50
N ARG A 215 -31.06 -43.82 -0.89
CA ARG A 215 -31.42 -42.58 -1.58
C ARG A 215 -30.26 -41.97 -2.35
N ARG A 216 -29.05 -42.03 -1.79
CA ARG A 216 -27.87 -41.36 -2.32
C ARG A 216 -27.02 -42.23 -3.23
N LEU A 217 -27.03 -43.54 -3.01
CA LEU A 217 -26.11 -44.46 -3.67
C LEU A 217 -26.87 -45.54 -4.46
N THR A 218 -27.66 -46.39 -3.80
CA THR A 218 -28.17 -47.58 -4.50
C THR A 218 -29.22 -47.25 -5.57
N LEU A 219 -30.10 -46.28 -5.34
CA LEU A 219 -31.06 -45.83 -6.37
C LEU A 219 -30.38 -45.07 -7.53
N PRO A 220 -29.53 -44.04 -7.31
CA PRO A 220 -28.96 -43.27 -8.42
C PRO A 220 -27.97 -44.07 -9.28
N PHE A 221 -27.27 -45.05 -8.71
CA PHE A 221 -26.29 -45.86 -9.42
C PHE A 221 -26.85 -47.21 -9.92
N GLY A 222 -28.18 -47.39 -9.89
CA GLY A 222 -28.83 -48.56 -10.48
C GLY A 222 -28.47 -49.88 -9.77
N MET A 223 -28.45 -49.87 -8.44
CA MET A 223 -28.18 -51.04 -7.60
C MET A 223 -29.43 -51.46 -6.80
N PRO A 224 -30.55 -51.84 -7.48
CA PRO A 224 -31.86 -51.97 -6.85
C PRO A 224 -32.00 -53.19 -5.92
N SER A 225 -31.14 -54.20 -6.04
CA SER A 225 -31.17 -55.38 -5.14
C SER A 225 -30.57 -55.09 -3.77
N VAL A 226 -29.79 -54.00 -3.64
CA VAL A 226 -29.07 -53.69 -2.41
C VAL A 226 -30.02 -53.17 -1.35
N VAL A 227 -30.21 -53.95 -0.30
CA VAL A 227 -31.10 -53.66 0.82
C VAL A 227 -30.42 -53.91 2.16
N ASP A 228 -30.92 -53.24 3.20
CA ASP A 228 -30.60 -53.56 4.59
C ASP A 228 -31.35 -54.84 4.99
N GLN A 229 -30.63 -55.87 5.42
CA GLN A 229 -31.22 -57.13 5.89
C GLN A 229 -32.19 -56.89 7.07
N GLY A 230 -31.87 -55.93 7.95
CA GLY A 230 -32.67 -55.64 9.14
C GLY A 230 -32.96 -56.88 9.97
N ALA A 231 -34.18 -56.96 10.53
CA ALA A 231 -34.66 -58.10 11.31
C ALA A 231 -35.37 -59.17 10.45
N GLY A 232 -35.40 -59.00 9.13
CA GLY A 232 -36.08 -59.90 8.20
C GLY A 232 -35.15 -60.97 7.62
N ALA A 233 -35.75 -61.93 6.92
CA ALA A 233 -35.00 -62.85 6.06
C ALA A 233 -34.41 -62.10 4.84
N LEU A 234 -33.35 -62.66 4.26
CA LEU A 234 -32.79 -62.13 3.01
C LEU A 234 -33.84 -62.20 1.87
N PRO A 235 -33.88 -61.21 0.96
CA PRO A 235 -34.76 -61.24 -0.20
C PRO A 235 -34.53 -62.47 -1.08
N ALA A 236 -35.61 -63.20 -1.39
CA ALA A 236 -35.57 -64.36 -2.26
C ALA A 236 -35.39 -63.99 -3.75
N PRO A 237 -34.68 -64.81 -4.55
CA PRO A 237 -33.94 -66.00 -4.12
C PRO A 237 -32.69 -65.58 -3.31
N SER A 238 -32.42 -66.25 -2.20
CA SER A 238 -31.31 -65.92 -1.29
C SER A 238 -30.46 -67.15 -1.00
N ALA A 239 -29.16 -66.95 -0.82
CA ALA A 239 -28.31 -68.00 -0.28
C ALA A 239 -28.53 -68.14 1.24
N VAL A 240 -28.45 -69.37 1.74
CA VAL A 240 -28.35 -69.68 3.16
C VAL A 240 -26.89 -69.52 3.56
N GLY A 241 -26.62 -68.77 4.63
CA GLY A 241 -25.26 -68.60 5.14
C GLY A 241 -24.89 -69.74 6.08
N TYR A 242 -23.65 -70.24 5.97
CA TYR A 242 -23.17 -71.38 6.76
C TYR A 242 -21.93 -71.03 7.60
N VAL A 243 -21.74 -71.73 8.71
CA VAL A 243 -20.45 -71.84 9.40
C VAL A 243 -20.05 -73.31 9.42
N ASP A 244 -18.79 -73.61 9.19
CA ASP A 244 -18.27 -74.97 9.34
C ASP A 244 -17.60 -75.10 10.72
N ASP A 245 -18.11 -76.00 11.55
CA ASP A 245 -17.59 -76.27 12.90
C ASP A 245 -16.67 -77.51 12.97
N GLY A 246 -16.26 -78.03 11.82
CA GLY A 246 -15.49 -79.27 11.68
C GLY A 246 -16.37 -80.51 11.47
N THR A 247 -17.70 -80.40 11.57
CA THR A 247 -18.64 -81.50 11.31
C THR A 247 -19.44 -81.35 10.02
N GLY A 248 -19.28 -80.22 9.33
CA GLY A 248 -19.97 -79.87 8.08
C GLY A 248 -20.64 -78.49 8.16
N PRO A 249 -21.33 -78.06 7.08
CA PRO A 249 -21.94 -76.73 7.03
C PRO A 249 -23.17 -76.64 7.96
N VAL A 250 -23.06 -75.82 9.01
CA VAL A 250 -24.15 -75.49 9.93
C VAL A 250 -24.86 -74.23 9.46
N SER A 251 -26.18 -74.32 9.25
CA SER A 251 -27.00 -73.21 8.77
C SER A 251 -27.11 -72.09 9.82
N LEU A 252 -26.89 -70.85 9.37
CA LEU A 252 -27.07 -69.63 10.13
C LEU A 252 -28.33 -68.87 9.70
N SER A 253 -29.35 -69.58 9.17
CA SER A 253 -30.62 -68.97 8.75
C SER A 253 -31.37 -68.25 9.89
N ALA A 254 -31.12 -68.66 11.14
CA ALA A 254 -31.69 -68.02 12.34
C ALA A 254 -31.03 -66.68 12.71
N PHE A 255 -29.95 -66.28 12.04
CA PHE A 255 -29.20 -65.06 12.34
C PHE A 255 -29.97 -63.79 11.99
N ASN A 256 -30.07 -62.88 12.95
CA ASN A 256 -30.66 -61.56 12.76
C ASN A 256 -29.65 -60.51 12.26
N GLY A 257 -29.91 -59.93 11.09
CA GLY A 257 -29.03 -58.94 10.44
C GLY A 257 -28.85 -57.63 11.22
N THR A 258 -29.77 -57.30 12.14
CA THR A 258 -29.63 -56.11 13.01
C THR A 258 -28.40 -56.15 13.92
N GLY A 259 -27.87 -57.35 14.20
CA GLY A 259 -26.61 -57.52 14.94
C GLY A 259 -25.37 -56.98 14.24
N LEU A 260 -25.47 -56.61 12.95
CA LEU A 260 -24.37 -55.99 12.18
C LEU A 260 -24.57 -54.48 11.97
N GLY A 261 -25.81 -54.03 11.77
CA GLY A 261 -26.17 -52.64 11.48
C GLY A 261 -25.32 -52.00 10.36
N ALA A 262 -24.98 -50.72 10.53
CA ALA A 262 -24.16 -49.94 9.59
C ALA A 262 -22.74 -50.52 9.37
N SER A 263 -22.32 -51.51 10.16
CA SER A 263 -21.02 -52.16 9.97
C SER A 263 -21.06 -53.34 8.99
N GLY A 264 -22.25 -53.90 8.67
CA GLY A 264 -22.31 -55.08 7.81
C GLY A 264 -23.67 -55.61 7.33
N ALA A 265 -24.78 -54.90 7.55
CA ALA A 265 -26.12 -55.45 7.32
C ALA A 265 -26.63 -55.41 5.87
N LEU A 266 -25.89 -54.82 4.91
CA LEU A 266 -26.35 -54.80 3.51
C LEU A 266 -26.21 -56.17 2.84
N ALA A 267 -27.16 -56.47 1.97
CA ALA A 267 -27.20 -57.67 1.14
C ALA A 267 -27.68 -57.33 -0.28
N GLY A 268 -27.36 -58.18 -1.25
CA GLY A 268 -27.80 -58.03 -2.64
C GLY A 268 -27.17 -59.07 -3.56
N VAL A 269 -27.26 -58.84 -4.88
CA VAL A 269 -26.72 -59.75 -5.91
C VAL A 269 -25.35 -59.33 -6.42
N VAL A 270 -24.55 -60.28 -6.91
CA VAL A 270 -23.17 -60.03 -7.41
C VAL A 270 -23.07 -58.87 -8.41
N GLY A 271 -24.06 -58.71 -9.30
CA GLY A 271 -24.07 -57.66 -10.32
C GLY A 271 -24.22 -56.24 -9.77
N ASP A 272 -24.91 -56.06 -8.64
CA ASP A 272 -25.01 -54.74 -8.00
C ASP A 272 -23.74 -54.39 -7.23
N LEU A 273 -23.12 -55.38 -6.59
CA LEU A 273 -21.86 -55.18 -5.90
C LEU A 273 -20.71 -54.89 -6.88
N GLU A 274 -20.71 -55.54 -8.04
CA GLU A 274 -19.82 -55.24 -9.16
C GLU A 274 -19.94 -53.77 -9.63
N ARG A 275 -21.18 -53.25 -9.76
CA ARG A 275 -21.43 -51.82 -10.03
C ARG A 275 -20.87 -50.94 -8.92
N TRP A 276 -21.10 -51.32 -7.65
CA TRP A 276 -20.58 -50.57 -6.51
C TRP A 276 -19.05 -50.48 -6.54
N GLY A 277 -18.35 -51.57 -6.85
CA GLY A 277 -16.89 -51.58 -6.97
C GLY A 277 -16.37 -50.51 -7.93
N ARG A 278 -17.00 -50.38 -9.11
CA ARG A 278 -16.67 -49.32 -10.06
C ARG A 278 -17.03 -47.92 -9.53
N VAL A 279 -18.22 -47.74 -8.94
CA VAL A 279 -18.65 -46.45 -8.38
C VAL A 279 -17.69 -45.96 -7.29
N LEU A 280 -17.31 -46.86 -6.38
CA LEU A 280 -16.35 -46.62 -5.32
C LEU A 280 -14.96 -46.31 -5.87
N GLY A 281 -14.45 -47.15 -6.77
CA GLY A 281 -13.11 -47.06 -7.33
C GLY A 281 -12.88 -45.91 -8.32
N THR A 282 -13.93 -45.36 -8.91
CA THR A 282 -13.89 -44.16 -9.76
C THR A 282 -14.24 -42.87 -9.02
N GLY A 283 -14.75 -42.97 -7.78
CA GLY A 283 -15.24 -41.82 -7.02
C GLY A 283 -16.54 -41.23 -7.56
N ALA A 284 -17.30 -41.94 -8.42
CA ALA A 284 -18.49 -41.41 -9.11
C ALA A 284 -19.58 -40.90 -8.15
N ALA A 285 -19.58 -41.34 -6.90
CA ALA A 285 -20.54 -40.94 -5.87
C ALA A 285 -20.12 -39.73 -5.02
N VAL A 286 -18.91 -39.20 -5.17
CA VAL A 286 -18.41 -38.08 -4.35
C VAL A 286 -17.80 -36.99 -5.25
N SER A 287 -17.47 -35.83 -4.67
CA SER A 287 -16.74 -34.85 -5.44
C SER A 287 -15.33 -35.35 -5.73
N LYS A 288 -14.72 -34.83 -6.81
CA LYS A 288 -13.34 -35.14 -7.15
C LYS A 288 -12.37 -34.84 -5.99
N ALA A 289 -12.58 -33.75 -5.25
CA ALA A 289 -11.78 -33.40 -4.08
C ALA A 289 -11.90 -34.45 -2.96
N ASP A 290 -13.13 -34.88 -2.65
CA ASP A 290 -13.38 -35.91 -1.64
C ASP A 290 -12.77 -37.26 -2.03
N PHE A 291 -12.82 -37.60 -3.33
CA PHE A 291 -12.21 -38.82 -3.84
C PHE A 291 -10.68 -38.80 -3.72
N VAL A 292 -10.04 -37.67 -4.06
CA VAL A 292 -8.60 -37.49 -3.87
C VAL A 292 -8.24 -37.56 -2.39
N ALA A 293 -9.03 -36.93 -1.51
CA ALA A 293 -8.82 -37.02 -0.06
C ALA A 293 -8.97 -38.46 0.47
N ARG A 294 -9.95 -39.21 -0.06
CA ARG A 294 -10.15 -40.63 0.26
C ARG A 294 -8.98 -41.50 -0.20
N LEU A 295 -8.42 -41.24 -1.38
CA LEU A 295 -7.16 -41.87 -1.81
C LEU A 295 -6.03 -41.52 -0.83
N LYS A 296 -5.88 -40.24 -0.45
CA LYS A 296 -4.90 -39.71 0.53
C LYS A 296 -4.96 -40.28 1.95
N SER A 297 -6.00 -41.05 2.30
CA SER A 297 -6.19 -41.56 3.66
C SER A 297 -5.59 -42.94 3.95
N PHE A 298 -5.07 -43.63 2.92
CA PHE A 298 -4.50 -44.98 3.08
C PHE A 298 -3.29 -44.97 4.01
N GLY A 299 -3.27 -45.92 4.94
CA GLY A 299 -2.13 -46.15 5.82
C GLY A 299 -1.97 -47.63 6.18
N SER A 300 -0.86 -47.94 6.85
CA SER A 300 -0.51 -49.32 7.18
C SER A 300 -1.50 -49.94 8.16
N THR A 301 -1.85 -51.21 7.93
CA THR A 301 -2.69 -52.04 8.79
C THR A 301 -1.88 -52.89 9.79
N ARG A 302 -0.54 -52.85 9.71
CA ARG A 302 0.37 -53.77 10.43
C ARG A 302 0.26 -53.74 11.96
N SER A 303 -0.27 -52.66 12.53
CA SER A 303 -0.48 -52.56 13.97
C SER A 303 -1.61 -53.44 14.49
N ASP A 304 -2.46 -53.97 13.60
CA ASP A 304 -3.57 -54.86 13.95
C ASP A 304 -3.44 -56.23 13.28
N PRO A 305 -2.92 -57.25 13.97
CA PRO A 305 -2.78 -58.60 13.42
C PRO A 305 -4.12 -59.32 13.21
N ARG A 306 -5.24 -58.75 13.68
CA ARG A 306 -6.60 -59.29 13.50
C ARG A 306 -7.40 -58.52 12.45
N SER A 307 -6.77 -57.57 11.76
CA SER A 307 -7.39 -56.87 10.64
C SER A 307 -7.76 -57.87 9.55
N PRO A 308 -8.89 -57.69 8.84
CA PRO A 308 -9.11 -58.38 7.58
C PRO A 308 -7.94 -58.13 6.63
N GLU A 309 -7.75 -59.05 5.69
CA GLU A 309 -6.60 -59.01 4.81
C GLU A 309 -6.61 -57.76 3.91
N TYR A 310 -5.69 -56.83 4.22
CA TYR A 310 -5.44 -55.61 3.46
C TYR A 310 -3.97 -55.25 3.55
N ASP A 311 -3.40 -54.79 2.44
CA ASP A 311 -2.06 -54.19 2.40
C ASP A 311 -2.07 -52.81 3.08
N SER A 312 -3.17 -52.07 2.89
CA SER A 312 -3.40 -50.77 3.51
C SER A 312 -4.91 -50.48 3.65
N TYR A 313 -5.27 -49.60 4.59
CA TYR A 313 -6.67 -49.20 4.81
C TYR A 313 -6.80 -47.68 4.86
N GLY A 314 -7.82 -47.15 4.19
CA GLY A 314 -8.14 -45.73 4.11
C GLY A 314 -9.55 -45.43 4.64
N PHE A 315 -10.16 -44.35 4.14
CA PHE A 315 -11.47 -43.88 4.57
C PHE A 315 -12.57 -44.84 4.06
N GLY A 316 -12.89 -45.84 4.88
CA GLY A 316 -13.90 -46.86 4.66
C GLY A 316 -13.68 -47.75 3.44
N TRP A 317 -12.43 -47.99 3.07
CA TRP A 317 -12.03 -48.91 2.00
C TRP A 317 -10.60 -49.39 2.20
N GLY A 318 -10.30 -50.57 1.68
CA GLY A 318 -8.99 -51.20 1.78
C GLY A 318 -8.36 -51.43 0.42
N GLU A 319 -7.09 -51.81 0.45
CA GLU A 319 -6.29 -52.12 -0.72
C GLU A 319 -5.74 -53.54 -0.65
N ILE A 320 -5.83 -54.29 -1.75
CA ILE A 320 -5.19 -55.60 -1.93
C ILE A 320 -4.53 -55.63 -3.31
N SER A 321 -3.23 -55.88 -3.36
CA SER A 321 -2.47 -56.03 -4.60
C SER A 321 -2.61 -54.82 -5.54
N GLY A 322 -2.77 -53.60 -4.98
CA GLY A 322 -2.97 -52.37 -5.74
C GLY A 322 -4.40 -52.12 -6.24
N TRP A 323 -5.34 -53.00 -5.90
CA TRP A 323 -6.75 -52.83 -6.18
C TRP A 323 -7.46 -52.24 -4.97
N VAL A 324 -8.41 -51.35 -5.21
CA VAL A 324 -9.13 -50.63 -4.14
C VAL A 324 -10.56 -51.13 -4.01
N GLY A 325 -11.03 -51.29 -2.79
CA GLY A 325 -12.35 -51.85 -2.55
C GLY A 325 -12.57 -52.21 -1.10
N HIS A 326 -13.26 -53.32 -0.84
CA HIS A 326 -13.51 -53.77 0.52
C HIS A 326 -13.79 -55.28 0.54
N THR A 327 -13.29 -55.96 1.57
CA THR A 327 -13.65 -57.34 1.96
C THR A 327 -14.86 -57.33 2.90
N GLY A 328 -15.61 -58.42 2.91
CA GLY A 328 -16.85 -58.55 3.67
C GLY A 328 -16.84 -59.83 4.47
N ASN A 329 -16.27 -59.81 5.68
CA ASN A 329 -16.24 -61.00 6.53
C ASN A 329 -17.31 -60.88 7.62
N GLY A 330 -18.10 -61.94 7.83
CA GLY A 330 -19.07 -62.00 8.94
C GLY A 330 -20.01 -63.20 8.84
N LEU A 331 -20.62 -63.59 9.96
CA LEU A 331 -21.42 -64.82 10.13
C LEU A 331 -22.20 -65.27 8.89
N GLY A 332 -21.87 -66.45 8.36
CA GLY A 332 -22.56 -67.10 7.26
C GLY A 332 -22.16 -66.63 5.86
N PHE A 333 -21.42 -65.53 5.70
CA PHE A 333 -21.06 -65.00 4.39
C PHE A 333 -19.69 -64.34 4.37
N GLU A 334 -18.97 -64.55 3.27
CA GLU A 334 -17.73 -63.87 2.99
C GLU A 334 -17.79 -63.25 1.60
N ALA A 335 -17.31 -62.01 1.48
CA ALA A 335 -17.44 -61.24 0.25
C ALA A 335 -16.17 -60.44 -0.06
N LEU A 336 -16.00 -60.08 -1.32
CA LEU A 336 -14.98 -59.14 -1.76
C LEU A 336 -15.48 -58.38 -2.97
N VAL A 337 -15.20 -57.09 -3.00
CA VAL A 337 -15.27 -56.28 -4.21
C VAL A 337 -14.02 -55.45 -4.31
N MET A 338 -13.30 -55.58 -5.42
CA MET A 338 -12.05 -54.86 -5.69
C MET A 338 -12.10 -54.27 -7.09
N TYR A 339 -11.58 -53.05 -7.23
CA TYR A 339 -11.50 -52.32 -8.49
C TYR A 339 -10.07 -51.91 -8.83
N ASP A 340 -9.64 -52.21 -10.05
CA ASP A 340 -8.38 -51.73 -10.63
C ASP A 340 -8.62 -50.46 -11.41
N ARG A 341 -8.13 -49.36 -10.85
CA ARG A 341 -8.17 -48.04 -11.48
C ARG A 341 -7.37 -47.96 -12.78
N ALA A 342 -6.41 -48.86 -13.01
CA ALA A 342 -5.58 -48.85 -14.20
C ALA A 342 -6.29 -49.42 -15.43
N THR A 343 -7.04 -50.50 -15.21
CA THR A 343 -7.69 -51.23 -16.30
C THR A 343 -9.21 -51.04 -16.33
N ASP A 344 -9.80 -50.29 -15.40
CA ASP A 344 -11.26 -50.16 -15.24
C ASP A 344 -11.92 -51.55 -15.07
N ARG A 345 -11.30 -52.38 -14.22
CA ARG A 345 -11.76 -53.75 -13.95
C ARG A 345 -12.29 -53.88 -12.53
N THR A 346 -13.40 -54.58 -12.35
CA THR A 346 -13.94 -54.96 -11.05
C THR A 346 -13.94 -56.48 -10.91
N ILE A 347 -13.47 -56.99 -9.77
CA ILE A 347 -13.64 -58.39 -9.37
C ILE A 347 -14.52 -58.44 -8.13
N THR A 348 -15.55 -59.27 -8.16
CA THR A 348 -16.51 -59.46 -7.07
C THR A 348 -16.61 -60.94 -6.73
N ILE A 349 -16.56 -61.27 -5.45
CA ILE A 349 -16.66 -62.64 -4.93
C ILE A 349 -17.70 -62.61 -3.80
N LEU A 350 -18.67 -63.52 -3.84
CA LEU A 350 -19.67 -63.72 -2.80
C LEU A 350 -19.69 -65.21 -2.46
N LEU A 351 -19.44 -65.55 -1.19
CA LEU A 351 -19.38 -66.90 -0.64
C LEU A 351 -20.43 -67.02 0.47
N ASN A 352 -21.15 -68.14 0.55
CA ASN A 352 -22.15 -68.39 1.60
C ASN A 352 -21.60 -69.21 2.78
N ALA A 353 -20.35 -68.95 3.16
CA ALA A 353 -19.75 -69.51 4.37
C ALA A 353 -18.98 -68.44 5.15
N SER A 354 -18.88 -68.61 6.47
CA SER A 354 -17.80 -68.07 7.28
C SER A 354 -16.84 -69.21 7.62
N ASN A 355 -15.61 -69.14 7.12
CA ASN A 355 -14.65 -70.21 7.27
C ASN A 355 -13.70 -69.91 8.45
N GLY A 356 -13.69 -70.81 9.44
CA GLY A 356 -12.79 -70.72 10.59
C GLY A 356 -11.33 -71.06 10.28
N ASP A 357 -11.09 -71.87 9.23
CA ASP A 357 -9.75 -72.26 8.77
C ASP A 357 -9.10 -71.17 7.90
N ASP A 358 -9.92 -70.32 7.27
CA ASP A 358 -9.49 -69.18 6.46
C ASP A 358 -10.53 -68.05 6.47
N SER A 359 -10.38 -67.11 7.40
CA SER A 359 -11.30 -65.98 7.58
C SER A 359 -11.28 -64.93 6.47
N ASP A 360 -10.38 -65.09 5.49
CA ASP A 360 -10.14 -64.15 4.40
C ASP A 360 -10.18 -64.86 3.03
N ALA A 361 -10.95 -65.95 2.94
CA ALA A 361 -11.01 -66.78 1.74
C ALA A 361 -11.29 -66.01 0.43
N PRO A 362 -12.15 -64.96 0.38
CA PRO A 362 -12.30 -64.14 -0.81
C PRO A 362 -11.03 -63.39 -1.22
N ALA A 363 -10.23 -62.90 -0.29
CA ALA A 363 -8.99 -62.18 -0.56
C ALA A 363 -7.92 -63.11 -1.13
N HIS A 364 -7.78 -64.30 -0.57
CA HIS A 364 -6.91 -65.34 -1.11
C HIS A 364 -7.34 -65.79 -2.51
N LEU A 365 -8.64 -66.09 -2.71
CA LEU A 365 -9.19 -66.44 -4.03
C LEU A 365 -8.97 -65.30 -5.04
N PHE A 366 -9.14 -64.05 -4.62
CA PHE A 366 -8.87 -62.89 -5.46
C PHE A 366 -7.42 -62.87 -5.97
N ARG A 367 -6.42 -63.12 -5.12
CA ARG A 367 -5.00 -63.16 -5.58
C ARG A 367 -4.71 -64.33 -6.51
N GLU A 368 -5.33 -65.48 -6.30
CA GLU A 368 -5.22 -66.61 -7.23
C GLU A 368 -5.88 -66.31 -8.58
N LEU A 369 -7.05 -65.65 -8.59
CA LEU A 369 -7.73 -65.19 -9.80
C LEU A 369 -6.86 -64.20 -10.58
N LEU A 370 -6.16 -63.29 -9.89
CA LEU A 370 -5.20 -62.39 -10.51
C LEU A 370 -4.10 -63.16 -11.27
N THR A 371 -3.56 -64.22 -10.68
CA THR A 371 -2.54 -65.06 -11.32
C THR A 371 -3.06 -65.69 -12.62
N VAL A 372 -4.30 -66.21 -12.64
CA VAL A 372 -4.94 -66.76 -13.84
C VAL A 372 -5.20 -65.70 -14.91
N LEU A 373 -5.52 -64.47 -14.49
CA LEU A 373 -5.71 -63.32 -15.37
C LEU A 373 -4.40 -62.80 -15.99
N GLY A 374 -3.26 -63.45 -15.71
CA GLY A 374 -1.94 -62.99 -16.13
C GLY A 374 -1.53 -61.69 -15.45
N TRP A 375 -2.22 -61.32 -14.36
CA TRP A 375 -1.73 -60.30 -13.46
C TRP A 375 -0.55 -60.92 -12.73
N THR A 376 0.65 -60.56 -13.17
CA THR A 376 1.83 -60.73 -12.35
C THR A 376 1.88 -59.57 -11.38
N GLU A 377 2.00 -59.86 -10.09
CA GLU A 377 2.59 -58.91 -9.16
C GLU A 377 3.84 -58.33 -9.86
N PRO A 378 4.04 -57.00 -9.90
CA PRO A 378 5.18 -56.43 -10.61
C PRO A 378 6.48 -57.14 -10.20
N ALA A 379 6.99 -58.01 -11.08
CA ALA A 379 8.09 -58.90 -10.74
C ALA A 379 9.32 -58.05 -10.34
N GLY A 380 9.71 -58.11 -9.07
CA GLY A 380 10.96 -57.55 -8.59
C GLY A 380 11.10 -56.02 -8.68
N GLN A 381 10.10 -55.25 -8.25
CA GLN A 381 10.34 -53.83 -7.89
C GLN A 381 11.23 -53.80 -6.63
N ARG A 382 12.55 -53.83 -6.81
CA ARG A 382 13.53 -53.77 -5.71
C ARG A 382 13.34 -52.50 -4.89
N GLN A 383 12.80 -52.70 -3.69
CA GLN A 383 13.16 -51.92 -2.52
C GLN A 383 14.64 -52.21 -2.22
N VAL A 384 15.49 -51.19 -2.12
CA VAL A 384 16.72 -51.33 -1.33
C VAL A 384 16.26 -51.34 0.13
N ALA A 385 16.19 -52.53 0.69
CA ALA A 385 15.69 -52.78 2.04
C ALA A 385 16.84 -52.90 3.05
N ALA A 386 16.41 -53.10 4.28
CA ALA A 386 17.10 -52.92 5.55
C ALA A 386 18.26 -53.90 5.86
N ASP A 387 18.95 -54.46 4.85
CA ASP A 387 20.05 -55.44 5.01
C ASP A 387 21.44 -54.99 4.51
N GLY A 388 21.57 -53.83 3.85
CA GLY A 388 22.85 -53.13 3.68
C GLY A 388 23.53 -53.13 2.31
N THR A 389 22.86 -53.45 1.18
CA THR A 389 23.48 -53.31 -0.16
C THR A 389 22.94 -52.12 -0.99
N ARG A 390 23.85 -51.32 -1.57
CA ARG A 390 23.59 -50.06 -2.27
C ARG A 390 23.45 -50.25 -3.79
N ALA A 391 22.46 -49.59 -4.40
CA ALA A 391 22.53 -49.23 -5.82
C ALA A 391 22.34 -47.72 -5.97
N VAL A 392 23.33 -47.05 -6.57
CA VAL A 392 23.24 -45.69 -7.10
C VAL A 392 22.48 -45.77 -8.43
N VAL A 393 21.42 -44.99 -8.59
CA VAL A 393 20.70 -44.90 -9.86
C VAL A 393 21.57 -44.14 -10.87
N GLY A 394 22.00 -44.82 -11.93
CA GLY A 394 22.80 -44.23 -13.01
C GLY A 394 22.03 -43.17 -13.81
N SER A 395 22.73 -42.10 -14.20
CA SER A 395 22.20 -41.00 -15.02
C SER A 395 21.55 -41.50 -16.31
N GLY A 396 20.33 -41.03 -16.62
CA GLY A 396 19.61 -41.36 -17.86
C GLY A 396 18.47 -42.37 -17.74
N THR A 397 18.13 -42.81 -16.52
CA THR A 397 17.02 -43.75 -16.29
C THR A 397 15.69 -43.01 -16.15
N VAL A 398 14.73 -43.26 -17.05
CA VAL A 398 13.32 -42.88 -16.86
C VAL A 398 12.69 -43.90 -15.92
N TRP A 399 12.27 -43.49 -14.73
CA TRP A 399 11.50 -44.36 -13.84
C TRP A 399 10.04 -44.40 -14.30
N THR A 400 9.68 -45.47 -15.01
CA THR A 400 8.30 -45.88 -15.29
C THR A 400 8.03 -47.19 -14.55
N GLY A 401 7.98 -47.13 -13.21
CA GLY A 401 7.85 -48.32 -12.37
C GLY A 401 6.96 -48.08 -11.14
N LEU A 402 6.17 -49.09 -10.79
CA LEU A 402 5.21 -49.14 -9.69
C LEU A 402 5.88 -49.54 -8.37
N VAL A 403 6.34 -48.60 -7.54
CA VAL A 403 6.88 -48.95 -6.21
C VAL A 403 5.74 -49.01 -5.19
N GLY A 404 5.43 -50.21 -4.68
CA GLY A 404 4.38 -50.41 -3.68
C GLY A 404 4.73 -49.86 -2.29
N GLY A 405 3.75 -49.22 -1.64
CA GLY A 405 3.79 -48.76 -0.25
C GLY A 405 2.40 -48.85 0.39
N PRO A 406 2.20 -48.50 1.67
CA PRO A 406 0.88 -48.22 2.22
C PRO A 406 0.37 -46.90 1.65
N PHE A 407 -0.69 -46.98 0.83
CA PHE A 407 -0.79 -46.47 -0.54
C PHE A 407 -0.02 -47.32 -1.55
N GLY A 408 -0.68 -48.14 -2.35
CA GLY A 408 -0.24 -48.40 -3.72
C GLY A 408 -0.32 -47.13 -4.58
N ALA A 409 0.20 -46.01 -4.06
CA ALA A 409 0.61 -44.87 -4.83
C ALA A 409 1.65 -45.41 -5.79
N ARG A 410 1.22 -45.54 -7.04
CA ARG A 410 2.05 -45.65 -8.23
C ARG A 410 2.85 -44.36 -8.46
N ALA A 411 3.37 -43.78 -7.37
CA ALA A 411 4.34 -42.73 -7.42
C ALA A 411 5.57 -43.31 -8.09
N ALA A 412 6.21 -42.52 -8.94
CA ALA A 412 7.44 -42.95 -9.57
C ALA A 412 8.54 -43.17 -8.50
N VAL A 413 8.43 -42.54 -7.33
CA VAL A 413 9.31 -42.73 -6.18
C VAL A 413 8.49 -42.79 -4.88
N TYR A 414 8.73 -43.81 -4.04
CA TYR A 414 8.15 -43.95 -2.71
C TYR A 414 9.22 -44.26 -1.65
N ALA A 415 9.15 -43.62 -0.48
CA ALA A 415 10.02 -43.90 0.67
C ALA A 415 9.27 -43.76 2.00
N ALA A 416 9.36 -44.77 2.87
CA ALA A 416 8.81 -44.76 4.23
C ALA A 416 9.55 -45.77 5.13
N GLY A 417 9.31 -45.74 6.44
CA GLY A 417 9.83 -46.71 7.42
C GLY A 417 11.36 -46.75 7.52
N GLY A 418 12.02 -45.59 7.36
CA GLY A 418 13.48 -45.49 7.29
C GLY A 418 14.07 -45.64 5.88
N GLY A 419 13.24 -45.90 4.86
CA GLY A 419 13.66 -46.01 3.48
C GLY A 419 14.22 -44.68 2.92
N VAL A 420 15.23 -44.78 2.07
CA VAL A 420 15.90 -43.64 1.43
C VAL A 420 15.97 -43.86 -0.08
N ALA A 421 15.53 -42.87 -0.87
CA ALA A 421 15.69 -42.84 -2.32
C ALA A 421 16.52 -41.62 -2.74
N THR A 422 17.61 -41.83 -3.47
CA THR A 422 18.47 -40.75 -3.95
C THR A 422 18.75 -40.89 -5.45
N ALA A 423 18.73 -39.78 -6.19
CA ALA A 423 19.15 -39.74 -7.58
C ALA A 423 20.39 -38.85 -7.77
N ASP A 424 21.42 -39.43 -8.38
CA ASP A 424 22.71 -38.79 -8.65
C ASP A 424 22.78 -38.16 -10.07
N GLY A 425 21.66 -38.00 -10.75
CA GLY A 425 21.59 -37.39 -12.09
C GLY A 425 20.16 -37.04 -12.49
N PRO A 426 19.97 -36.43 -13.68
CA PRO A 426 18.64 -36.02 -14.14
C PRO A 426 17.67 -37.20 -14.20
N VAL A 427 16.52 -37.05 -13.54
CA VAL A 427 15.42 -38.03 -13.55
C VAL A 427 14.16 -37.42 -14.14
N THR A 428 13.44 -38.21 -14.95
CA THR A 428 12.08 -37.86 -15.38
C THR A 428 11.09 -38.76 -14.67
N LEU A 429 10.17 -38.16 -13.90
CA LEU A 429 9.14 -38.86 -13.14
C LEU A 429 7.77 -38.53 -13.73
N ALA A 430 6.97 -39.53 -14.08
CA ALA A 430 5.60 -39.37 -14.52
C ALA A 430 4.73 -40.50 -13.93
N PRO A 431 3.71 -40.20 -13.10
CA PRO A 431 2.83 -41.23 -12.57
C PRO A 431 2.01 -41.86 -13.70
N MET A 432 1.71 -43.16 -13.56
CA MET A 432 0.93 -43.91 -14.56
C MET A 432 -0.59 -43.75 -14.40
N GLN A 433 -1.05 -43.05 -13.36
CA GLN A 433 -2.46 -42.91 -13.03
C GLN A 433 -2.78 -41.50 -12.55
N ASP A 434 -3.99 -41.04 -12.84
CA ASP A 434 -4.55 -39.81 -12.31
C ASP A 434 -4.65 -39.86 -10.78
N PHE A 435 -4.49 -38.70 -10.15
CA PHE A 435 -4.57 -38.47 -8.70
C PHE A 435 -3.47 -39.14 -7.88
N VAL A 436 -2.38 -39.58 -8.52
CA VAL A 436 -1.24 -40.18 -7.84
C VAL A 436 -0.08 -39.18 -7.82
N PRO A 437 0.55 -38.94 -6.66
CA PRO A 437 1.71 -38.06 -6.59
C PRO A 437 2.90 -38.67 -7.34
N ALA A 438 3.78 -37.86 -7.93
CA ALA A 438 4.98 -38.40 -8.58
C ALA A 438 6.03 -38.87 -7.57
N ILE A 439 6.10 -38.22 -6.40
CA ILE A 439 6.92 -38.63 -5.25
C ILE A 439 6.00 -38.76 -4.03
N ALA A 440 6.10 -39.85 -3.29
CA ALA A 440 5.42 -40.00 -2.00
C ALA A 440 6.43 -40.34 -0.89
N VAL A 441 6.43 -39.58 0.20
CA VAL A 441 7.30 -39.79 1.35
C VAL A 441 6.45 -39.99 2.60
N GLY A 442 6.43 -41.21 3.11
CA GLY A 442 5.73 -41.55 4.36
C GLY A 442 6.63 -41.37 5.58
N ARG A 443 6.08 -41.69 6.75
CA ARG A 443 6.75 -41.70 8.05
C ARG A 443 8.15 -42.30 7.99
N ASP A 444 9.14 -41.54 8.46
CA ASP A 444 10.57 -41.86 8.54
C ASP A 444 11.26 -42.10 7.18
N GLY A 445 10.60 -41.77 6.06
CA GLY A 445 11.15 -41.87 4.71
C GLY A 445 11.94 -40.64 4.28
N ARG A 446 12.87 -40.81 3.33
CA ARG A 446 13.66 -39.71 2.73
C ARG A 446 13.81 -39.85 1.23
N VAL A 447 13.63 -38.75 0.50
CA VAL A 447 13.89 -38.67 -0.96
C VAL A 447 14.80 -37.48 -1.26
N ALA A 448 15.85 -37.66 -2.07
CA ALA A 448 16.74 -36.58 -2.51
C ALA A 448 17.05 -36.64 -4.01
N LEU A 449 16.73 -35.58 -4.75
CA LEU A 449 17.04 -35.41 -6.18
C LEU A 449 17.95 -34.17 -6.34
N ASP A 450 19.27 -34.35 -6.34
CA ASP A 450 20.22 -33.24 -6.17
C ASP A 450 20.93 -32.76 -7.45
N ARG A 451 20.69 -33.38 -8.62
CA ARG A 451 21.34 -33.03 -9.91
C ARG A 451 20.36 -32.87 -11.08
N GLY A 452 19.23 -32.24 -10.78
CA GLY A 452 18.21 -31.86 -11.75
C GLY A 452 17.25 -32.96 -12.19
N GLY A 453 16.31 -32.61 -13.06
CA GLY A 453 15.27 -33.54 -13.53
C GLY A 453 13.95 -32.85 -13.85
N THR A 454 12.97 -33.63 -14.31
CA THR A 454 11.60 -33.17 -14.53
C THR A 454 10.60 -34.11 -13.85
N ILE A 455 9.75 -33.54 -13.01
CA ILE A 455 8.61 -34.22 -12.40
C ILE A 455 7.37 -33.77 -13.16
N THR A 456 6.63 -34.68 -13.77
CA THR A 456 5.31 -34.39 -14.32
C THR A 456 4.28 -34.96 -13.36
N ALA A 457 3.53 -34.11 -12.68
CA ALA A 457 2.42 -34.60 -11.87
C ALA A 457 1.32 -35.18 -12.78
N SER A 458 0.66 -36.24 -12.31
CA SER A 458 -0.52 -36.78 -12.99
C SER A 458 -1.67 -35.78 -12.93
N PRO A 459 -2.69 -35.91 -13.81
CA PRO A 459 -3.93 -35.18 -13.66
C PRO A 459 -4.47 -35.24 -12.23
N GLY A 460 -4.45 -34.10 -11.55
CA GLY A 460 -4.89 -33.95 -10.17
C GLY A 460 -4.05 -34.63 -9.08
N GLY A 461 -2.86 -35.16 -9.40
CA GLY A 461 -1.89 -35.66 -8.43
C GLY A 461 -0.86 -34.58 -8.05
N ASP A 462 -0.12 -34.80 -6.96
CA ASP A 462 0.91 -33.86 -6.51
C ASP A 462 2.26 -34.10 -7.22
N GLY A 463 3.11 -33.09 -7.30
CA GLY A 463 4.52 -33.30 -7.67
C GLY A 463 5.23 -34.13 -6.61
N ALA A 464 5.05 -33.76 -5.34
CA ALA A 464 5.41 -34.59 -4.20
C ALA A 464 4.37 -34.48 -3.06
N PHE A 465 4.08 -35.59 -2.43
CA PHE A 465 3.27 -35.68 -1.20
C PHE A 465 4.13 -36.23 -0.07
N LEU A 466 4.20 -35.53 1.06
CA LEU A 466 4.93 -35.95 2.24
C LEU A 466 3.99 -35.99 3.44
N ASP A 467 3.98 -37.11 4.15
CA ASP A 467 3.23 -37.29 5.38
C ASP A 467 4.09 -38.00 6.42
N GLY A 468 4.47 -37.27 7.47
CA GLY A 468 5.28 -37.82 8.55
C GLY A 468 4.51 -38.74 9.50
N GLY A 469 3.17 -38.66 9.58
CA GLY A 469 2.36 -39.49 10.48
C GLY A 469 2.84 -39.51 11.93
N GLY A 470 3.38 -38.39 12.43
CA GLY A 470 3.98 -38.24 13.75
C GLY A 470 5.48 -38.59 13.86
N GLY A 471 6.11 -39.08 12.78
CA GLY A 471 7.57 -39.20 12.60
C GLY A 471 8.11 -38.15 11.61
N THR A 472 9.20 -38.44 10.89
CA THR A 472 9.81 -37.47 9.95
C THR A 472 9.67 -37.90 8.49
N ALA A 473 9.15 -37.06 7.60
CA ALA A 473 9.18 -37.30 6.15
C ALA A 473 10.05 -36.23 5.47
N ALA A 474 11.12 -36.61 4.77
CA ALA A 474 12.08 -35.64 4.23
C ALA A 474 12.17 -35.68 2.69
N LEU A 475 12.17 -34.49 2.06
CA LEU A 475 12.41 -34.32 0.63
C LEU A 475 13.49 -33.26 0.39
N SER A 476 14.47 -33.56 -0.46
CA SER A 476 15.43 -32.58 -1.01
C SER A 476 15.33 -32.54 -2.52
N LEU A 477 15.09 -31.37 -3.11
CA LEU A 477 15.08 -31.18 -4.57
C LEU A 477 16.04 -30.07 -4.98
N ARG A 478 16.94 -30.34 -5.92
CA ARG A 478 17.86 -29.34 -6.51
C ARG A 478 17.82 -29.36 -8.03
N ASP A 479 17.62 -28.18 -8.63
CA ASP A 479 17.59 -27.96 -10.08
C ASP A 479 16.49 -28.77 -10.81
N VAL A 480 15.36 -29.01 -10.14
CA VAL A 480 14.23 -29.82 -10.64
C VAL A 480 13.12 -28.94 -11.22
N ALA A 481 12.55 -29.34 -12.37
CA ALA A 481 11.31 -28.77 -12.88
C ALA A 481 10.11 -29.65 -12.52
N ILE A 482 9.03 -29.07 -11.99
CA ILE A 482 7.77 -29.73 -11.66
C ILE A 482 6.69 -29.16 -12.60
N ALA A 483 6.25 -29.96 -13.56
CA ALA A 483 5.14 -29.65 -14.44
C ALA A 483 3.85 -30.21 -13.83
N LEU A 484 2.94 -29.32 -13.46
CA LEU A 484 1.64 -29.64 -12.90
C LEU A 484 0.59 -29.71 -14.00
N ARG A 485 -0.08 -30.86 -14.11
CA ARG A 485 -1.19 -31.09 -15.02
C ARG A 485 -2.51 -31.16 -14.26
N GLY A 486 -2.75 -30.25 -13.33
CA GLY A 486 -3.95 -30.24 -12.51
C GLY A 486 -5.17 -29.65 -13.23
N ASP A 487 -6.33 -29.82 -12.62
CA ASP A 487 -7.51 -28.99 -12.88
C ASP A 487 -7.82 -28.17 -11.62
N ALA A 488 -8.94 -27.46 -11.57
CA ALA A 488 -9.29 -26.56 -10.46
C ALA A 488 -9.51 -27.26 -9.10
N VAL A 489 -9.34 -28.59 -9.01
CA VAL A 489 -9.77 -29.38 -7.84
C VAL A 489 -8.61 -30.06 -7.10
N SER A 490 -7.52 -30.43 -7.79
CA SER A 490 -6.38 -31.08 -7.15
C SER A 490 -5.08 -30.91 -7.95
N GLY A 491 -3.96 -31.15 -7.28
CA GLY A 491 -2.61 -31.00 -7.82
C GLY A 491 -1.85 -29.92 -7.07
N THR A 492 -1.02 -30.36 -6.13
CA THR A 492 -0.07 -29.51 -5.42
C THR A 492 1.34 -29.75 -5.95
N GLY A 493 2.17 -28.72 -6.10
CA GLY A 493 3.60 -28.92 -6.40
C GLY A 493 4.27 -29.80 -5.36
N ILE A 494 4.29 -29.33 -4.12
CA ILE A 494 4.78 -30.04 -2.94
C ILE A 494 3.74 -29.89 -1.81
N ASP A 495 3.13 -31.00 -1.38
CA ASP A 495 2.19 -31.05 -0.24
C ASP A 495 2.89 -31.74 0.94
N ALA A 496 3.38 -30.95 1.90
CA ALA A 496 4.07 -31.43 3.08
C ALA A 496 3.13 -31.39 4.30
N ARG A 497 3.06 -32.50 5.05
CA ARG A 497 2.19 -32.64 6.23
C ARG A 497 2.83 -33.39 7.40
N ASP A 498 2.28 -33.11 8.59
CA ASP A 498 2.42 -33.94 9.79
C ASP A 498 3.85 -34.39 10.13
N GLY A 499 4.79 -33.43 10.19
CA GLY A 499 6.20 -33.68 10.55
C GLY A 499 7.12 -33.74 9.34
N ALA A 500 6.59 -33.41 8.16
CA ALA A 500 7.34 -33.34 6.92
C ALA A 500 8.28 -32.13 6.86
N ARG A 501 9.42 -32.33 6.19
CA ARG A 501 10.38 -31.30 5.84
C ARG A 501 10.75 -31.40 4.35
N ALA A 502 10.57 -30.31 3.61
CA ALA A 502 11.03 -30.21 2.22
C ALA A 502 12.08 -29.10 2.08
N ASP A 503 13.26 -29.43 1.56
CA ASP A 503 14.35 -28.49 1.25
C ASP A 503 14.49 -28.37 -0.28
N LEU A 504 14.17 -27.21 -0.84
CA LEU A 504 14.04 -26.95 -2.28
C LEU A 504 15.05 -25.89 -2.73
N ALA A 505 15.85 -26.19 -3.74
CA ALA A 505 16.79 -25.23 -4.33
C ALA A 505 16.70 -25.23 -5.86
N ALA A 506 16.53 -24.06 -6.48
CA ALA A 506 16.42 -23.94 -7.94
C ALA A 506 15.30 -24.80 -8.55
N VAL A 507 14.17 -24.93 -7.84
CA VAL A 507 13.01 -25.69 -8.33
C VAL A 507 12.09 -24.78 -9.13
N ARG A 508 11.74 -25.20 -10.34
CA ARG A 508 10.68 -24.56 -11.14
C ARG A 508 9.39 -25.34 -10.96
N ILE A 509 8.27 -24.66 -10.71
CA ILE A 509 6.93 -25.27 -10.64
C ILE A 509 6.05 -24.53 -11.65
N ASP A 510 5.61 -25.22 -12.69
CA ASP A 510 4.80 -24.63 -13.77
C ASP A 510 3.53 -25.45 -14.05
N GLY A 511 2.43 -24.80 -14.44
CA GLY A 511 1.23 -25.49 -14.93
C GLY A 511 -0.09 -25.04 -14.29
N THR A 512 -1.08 -25.93 -14.28
CA THR A 512 -2.40 -25.69 -13.67
C THR A 512 -2.47 -26.48 -12.36
N ALA A 513 -2.69 -25.79 -11.24
CA ALA A 513 -2.60 -26.39 -9.91
C ALA A 513 -3.53 -25.67 -8.92
N LEU A 514 -3.82 -26.34 -7.81
CA LEU A 514 -4.48 -25.70 -6.67
C LEU A 514 -3.47 -24.88 -5.86
N THR A 515 -2.27 -25.43 -5.64
CA THR A 515 -1.22 -24.82 -4.80
C THR A 515 0.16 -25.25 -5.29
N ALA A 516 1.16 -24.36 -5.40
CA ALA A 516 2.53 -24.79 -5.70
C ALA A 516 3.20 -25.42 -4.48
N LEU A 517 3.16 -24.74 -3.32
CA LEU A 517 3.75 -25.26 -2.08
C LEU A 517 2.71 -25.23 -0.96
N HIS A 518 2.51 -26.36 -0.28
CA HIS A 518 1.67 -26.45 0.91
C HIS A 518 2.48 -27.04 2.07
N ALA A 519 2.37 -26.42 3.25
CA ALA A 519 2.90 -26.92 4.51
C ALA A 519 1.82 -26.82 5.58
N GLY A 520 1.47 -27.94 6.22
CA GLY A 520 0.54 -27.91 7.35
C GLY A 520 0.13 -29.29 7.85
N GLY A 521 -0.39 -29.37 9.08
CA GLY A 521 -0.78 -30.61 9.72
C GLY A 521 -0.94 -30.47 11.23
N THR A 522 -1.15 -31.59 11.90
CA THR A 522 -1.22 -31.68 13.37
C THR A 522 0.13 -31.43 14.05
N THR A 523 1.24 -31.70 13.37
CA THR A 523 2.61 -31.47 13.86
C THR A 523 3.38 -30.48 12.98
N ALA A 524 4.46 -29.91 13.54
CA ALA A 524 5.27 -28.88 12.88
C ALA A 524 5.80 -29.38 11.53
N THR A 525 5.55 -28.61 10.48
CA THR A 525 5.87 -28.97 9.09
C THR A 525 6.57 -27.80 8.40
N VAL A 526 7.65 -28.06 7.68
CA VAL A 526 8.51 -27.01 7.12
C VAL A 526 8.77 -27.22 5.63
N VAL A 527 8.60 -26.17 4.84
CA VAL A 527 9.06 -26.11 3.44
C VAL A 527 10.04 -24.96 3.31
N ASP A 528 11.31 -25.28 3.08
CA ASP A 528 12.42 -24.35 2.89
C ASP A 528 12.76 -24.25 1.40
N GLY A 529 12.73 -23.06 0.81
CA GLY A 529 12.91 -22.82 -0.62
C GLY A 529 13.92 -21.71 -0.92
N THR A 530 14.80 -21.94 -1.88
CA THR A 530 15.69 -20.90 -2.43
C THR A 530 15.74 -20.95 -3.95
N ARG A 531 15.72 -19.79 -4.62
CA ARG A 531 15.72 -19.67 -6.09
C ARG A 531 14.57 -20.42 -6.77
N LEU A 532 13.37 -20.38 -6.19
CA LEU A 532 12.19 -21.02 -6.76
C LEU A 532 11.57 -20.15 -7.86
N ALA A 533 11.04 -20.79 -8.90
CA ALA A 533 10.28 -20.13 -9.95
C ALA A 533 8.91 -20.82 -10.10
N ILE A 534 7.87 -20.17 -9.58
CA ILE A 534 6.49 -20.66 -9.60
C ILE A 534 5.70 -19.88 -10.65
N ASP A 535 5.17 -20.54 -11.68
CA ASP A 535 4.29 -19.95 -12.71
C ASP A 535 3.02 -20.80 -12.86
N LEU A 536 1.94 -20.37 -12.22
CA LEU A 536 0.68 -21.11 -12.20
C LEU A 536 -0.42 -20.41 -12.99
N GLY A 537 -1.25 -21.22 -13.64
CA GLY A 537 -2.45 -20.77 -14.34
C GLY A 537 -3.55 -20.25 -13.40
N ALA A 538 -3.61 -20.73 -12.15
CA ALA A 538 -4.52 -20.31 -11.07
C ALA A 538 -4.03 -20.96 -9.74
N GLY A 539 -4.65 -20.64 -8.60
CA GLY A 539 -4.40 -21.28 -7.31
C GLY A 539 -3.48 -20.48 -6.38
N HIS A 540 -2.80 -21.17 -5.46
CA HIS A 540 -1.93 -20.55 -4.46
C HIS A 540 -0.45 -20.76 -4.77
N GLY A 541 0.39 -19.73 -4.60
CA GLY A 541 1.83 -19.88 -4.77
C GLY A 541 2.45 -20.69 -3.63
N ALA A 542 2.35 -20.15 -2.41
CA ALA A 542 2.79 -20.83 -1.19
C ALA A 542 1.71 -20.69 -0.11
N TRP A 543 1.30 -21.80 0.49
CA TRP A 543 0.26 -21.86 1.50
C TRP A 543 0.74 -22.57 2.76
N ALA A 544 0.94 -21.82 3.84
CA ALA A 544 1.10 -22.35 5.17
C ALA A 544 -0.26 -22.45 5.88
N SER A 545 -0.57 -23.62 6.41
CA SER A 545 -1.72 -23.85 7.28
C SER A 545 -1.28 -24.60 8.53
N ARG A 546 -2.04 -24.52 9.63
CA ARG A 546 -1.98 -25.43 10.80
C ARG A 546 -0.57 -25.99 11.11
N ASN A 547 0.21 -25.33 11.97
CA ASN A 547 1.60 -25.68 12.31
C ASN A 547 2.61 -25.72 11.13
N GLY A 548 2.23 -25.18 9.97
CA GLY A 548 3.07 -25.08 8.78
C GLY A 548 3.95 -23.83 8.78
N THR A 549 5.19 -23.99 8.33
CA THR A 549 6.11 -22.89 8.02
C THR A 549 6.62 -23.03 6.59
N ILE A 550 6.56 -21.95 5.81
CA ILE A 550 7.19 -21.87 4.49
C ILE A 550 8.20 -20.72 4.49
N ASP A 551 9.46 -21.03 4.18
CA ASP A 551 10.56 -20.07 4.11
C ASP A 551 11.07 -19.97 2.67
N LEU A 552 10.93 -18.81 2.02
CA LEU A 552 11.33 -18.61 0.62
C LEU A 552 12.41 -17.53 0.48
N ARG A 553 13.46 -17.84 -0.28
CA ARG A 553 14.59 -16.92 -0.57
C ARG A 553 14.82 -16.77 -2.07
N ASP A 554 15.07 -15.55 -2.54
CA ASP A 554 15.45 -15.25 -3.93
C ASP A 554 14.52 -15.88 -4.98
N SER A 555 13.21 -15.91 -4.70
CA SER A 555 12.22 -16.69 -5.46
C SER A 555 11.22 -15.80 -6.21
N SER A 556 10.52 -16.37 -7.18
CA SER A 556 9.49 -15.69 -7.97
C SER A 556 8.20 -16.51 -8.02
N ILE A 557 7.07 -15.83 -7.88
CA ILE A 557 5.72 -16.40 -7.98
C ILE A 557 4.93 -15.57 -8.98
N VAL A 558 4.39 -16.20 -10.01
CA VAL A 558 3.51 -15.61 -11.00
C VAL A 558 2.22 -16.42 -11.05
N LEU A 559 1.09 -15.76 -10.80
CA LEU A 559 -0.24 -16.35 -10.90
C LEU A 559 -1.02 -15.64 -12.02
N ARG A 560 -1.42 -16.39 -13.05
CA ARG A 560 -2.09 -15.85 -14.24
C ARG A 560 -3.61 -15.80 -14.11
N GLY A 561 -4.18 -16.67 -13.28
CA GLY A 561 -5.61 -16.76 -12.95
C GLY A 561 -5.87 -16.48 -11.48
N ASP A 562 -7.08 -16.77 -11.04
CA ASP A 562 -7.54 -16.50 -9.67
C ASP A 562 -6.65 -17.21 -8.66
N GLY A 563 -6.23 -16.50 -7.61
CA GLY A 563 -5.23 -17.05 -6.72
C GLY A 563 -4.67 -16.11 -5.66
N ILE A 564 -3.86 -16.71 -4.77
CA ILE A 564 -3.14 -16.00 -3.72
C ILE A 564 -1.66 -16.35 -3.79
N GLY A 565 -0.78 -15.36 -3.95
CA GLY A 565 0.66 -15.61 -4.07
C GLY A 565 1.25 -16.26 -2.81
N LEU A 566 1.06 -15.63 -1.65
CA LEU A 566 1.50 -16.11 -0.34
C LEU A 566 0.30 -16.19 0.61
N LEU A 567 0.03 -17.34 1.20
CA LEU A 567 -1.14 -17.57 2.05
C LEU A 567 -0.73 -18.17 3.40
N ALA A 568 -1.20 -17.56 4.48
CA ALA A 568 -1.08 -18.09 5.85
C ALA A 568 -2.46 -18.17 6.52
N THR A 569 -2.85 -19.36 6.99
CA THR A 569 -4.16 -19.60 7.61
C THR A 569 -4.04 -20.24 9.00
N GLY A 570 -4.42 -19.49 10.04
CA GLY A 570 -4.14 -19.79 11.45
C GLY A 570 -5.29 -20.40 12.28
N ARG A 571 -6.48 -20.63 11.69
CA ARG A 571 -7.70 -21.05 12.42
C ARG A 571 -7.50 -22.24 13.38
N ASP A 572 -6.63 -23.19 13.01
CA ASP A 572 -6.45 -24.45 13.73
C ASP A 572 -5.01 -24.66 14.25
N GLY A 573 -4.20 -23.60 14.30
CA GLY A 573 -2.80 -23.64 14.72
C GLY A 573 -1.96 -22.57 14.01
N PRO A 574 -0.77 -22.21 14.54
CA PRO A 574 0.08 -21.17 13.95
C PRO A 574 0.45 -21.50 12.50
N ALA A 575 0.48 -20.50 11.63
CA ALA A 575 0.89 -20.65 10.24
C ALA A 575 1.80 -19.48 9.86
N LEU A 576 2.98 -19.77 9.33
CA LEU A 576 4.00 -18.78 9.04
C LEU A 576 4.50 -18.89 7.60
N VAL A 577 4.50 -17.77 6.87
CA VAL A 577 5.25 -17.66 5.62
C VAL A 577 6.30 -16.56 5.80
N ARG A 578 7.58 -16.92 5.63
CA ARG A 578 8.70 -15.98 5.61
C ARG A 578 9.27 -15.88 4.20
N THR A 579 9.60 -14.66 3.79
CA THR A 579 10.23 -14.43 2.49
C THR A 579 11.42 -13.49 2.62
N ASP A 580 12.44 -13.68 1.78
CA ASP A 580 13.56 -12.76 1.62
C ASP A 580 13.95 -12.65 0.12
N GLY A 581 13.88 -11.45 -0.46
CA GLY A 581 14.18 -11.25 -1.87
C GLY A 581 13.18 -11.89 -2.84
N VAL A 582 11.92 -12.05 -2.44
CA VAL A 582 10.88 -12.72 -3.24
C VAL A 582 10.08 -11.72 -4.09
N SER A 583 9.72 -12.12 -5.32
CA SER A 583 8.78 -11.38 -6.17
C SER A 583 7.46 -12.16 -6.33
N VAL A 584 6.34 -11.46 -6.20
CA VAL A 584 5.00 -12.03 -6.36
C VAL A 584 4.22 -11.20 -7.35
N VAL A 585 3.68 -11.83 -8.38
CA VAL A 585 2.86 -11.21 -9.42
C VAL A 585 1.54 -11.96 -9.55
N THR A 586 0.41 -11.28 -9.40
CA THR A 586 -0.91 -11.87 -9.68
C THR A 586 -1.66 -11.06 -10.73
N LEU A 587 -2.26 -11.71 -11.72
CA LEU A 587 -2.79 -11.05 -12.91
C LEU A 587 -4.33 -11.04 -13.02
N ALA A 588 -5.02 -11.81 -12.17
CA ALA A 588 -6.46 -11.99 -12.26
C ALA A 588 -7.24 -11.04 -11.33
N PRO A 589 -8.48 -10.64 -11.71
CA PRO A 589 -9.39 -9.92 -10.82
C PRO A 589 -9.59 -10.65 -9.49
N GLY A 590 -9.72 -9.91 -8.40
CA GLY A 590 -9.91 -10.48 -7.05
C GLY A 590 -8.73 -11.26 -6.49
N SER A 591 -7.61 -11.39 -7.22
CA SER A 591 -6.41 -12.08 -6.73
C SER A 591 -5.70 -11.29 -5.63
N HIS A 592 -4.92 -12.00 -4.81
CA HIS A 592 -4.17 -11.38 -3.72
C HIS A 592 -2.68 -11.73 -3.81
N GLY A 593 -1.82 -10.74 -3.62
CA GLY A 593 -0.38 -10.98 -3.61
C GLY A 593 0.04 -11.79 -2.37
N ALA A 594 -0.41 -11.35 -1.20
CA ALA A 594 -0.27 -12.08 0.05
C ALA A 594 -1.54 -11.97 0.89
N LEU A 595 -1.87 -13.01 1.64
CA LEU A 595 -3.02 -13.04 2.56
C LEU A 595 -2.66 -13.78 3.85
N ALA A 596 -2.97 -13.19 5.00
CA ALA A 596 -2.92 -13.85 6.30
C ALA A 596 -4.28 -13.77 6.99
N GLN A 597 -4.76 -14.88 7.54
CA GLN A 597 -6.06 -14.92 8.22
C GLN A 597 -6.09 -15.92 9.38
N GLY A 598 -6.69 -15.52 10.49
CA GLY A 598 -6.87 -16.33 11.69
C GLY A 598 -5.76 -16.08 12.70
N ALA A 599 -6.09 -16.25 13.98
CA ALA A 599 -5.14 -16.12 15.08
C ALA A 599 -3.91 -17.01 14.83
N GLY A 600 -2.71 -16.43 14.94
CA GLY A 600 -1.45 -17.15 14.70
C GLY A 600 -1.03 -17.26 13.23
N ALA A 601 -1.80 -16.71 12.29
CA ALA A 601 -1.34 -16.52 10.92
C ALA A 601 -0.38 -15.31 10.82
N ALA A 602 0.83 -15.54 10.30
CA ALA A 602 1.85 -14.53 10.18
C ALA A 602 2.52 -14.52 8.80
N LEU A 603 2.72 -13.30 8.27
CA LEU A 603 3.55 -13.04 7.10
C LEU A 603 4.78 -12.23 7.53
N GLN A 604 5.99 -12.72 7.22
CA GLN A 604 7.24 -12.03 7.50
C GLN A 604 8.03 -11.84 6.20
N LEU A 605 7.88 -10.67 5.58
CA LEU A 605 8.30 -10.42 4.21
C LEU A 605 9.48 -9.44 4.18
N SER A 606 10.69 -9.95 3.95
CA SER A 606 11.91 -9.17 3.74
C SER A 606 12.17 -8.98 2.25
N ALA A 607 12.57 -7.77 1.85
CA ALA A 607 12.90 -7.38 0.47
C ALA A 607 11.91 -7.88 -0.60
N THR A 608 10.65 -8.05 -0.22
CA THR A 608 9.64 -8.72 -1.04
C THR A 608 8.87 -7.71 -1.87
N ARG A 609 8.73 -7.98 -3.17
CA ARG A 609 7.99 -7.13 -4.11
C ARG A 609 6.71 -7.81 -4.53
N ILE A 610 5.58 -7.16 -4.29
CA ILE A 610 4.26 -7.68 -4.65
C ILE A 610 3.66 -6.74 -5.70
N ALA A 611 3.28 -7.30 -6.84
CA ALA A 611 2.53 -6.62 -7.88
C ALA A 611 1.22 -7.38 -8.15
N THR A 612 0.09 -6.70 -8.06
CA THR A 612 -1.21 -7.32 -8.33
C THR A 612 -1.98 -6.51 -9.34
N PHE A 613 -2.66 -7.19 -10.26
CA PHE A 613 -3.37 -6.60 -11.37
C PHE A 613 -4.80 -7.15 -11.43
N GLY A 614 -5.76 -6.30 -11.77
CA GLY A 614 -7.17 -6.65 -11.91
C GLY A 614 -8.07 -5.95 -10.89
N ALA A 615 -9.37 -5.86 -11.21
CA ALA A 615 -10.35 -5.25 -10.32
C ALA A 615 -10.46 -6.04 -9.01
N GLY A 616 -10.49 -5.35 -7.86
CA GLY A 616 -10.55 -5.97 -6.54
C GLY A 616 -9.29 -6.76 -6.14
N ALA A 617 -8.19 -6.65 -6.90
CA ALA A 617 -6.93 -7.30 -6.55
C ALA A 617 -6.21 -6.50 -5.46
N HIS A 618 -5.86 -7.16 -4.35
CA HIS A 618 -5.19 -6.52 -3.20
C HIS A 618 -3.76 -7.02 -3.08
N GLY A 619 -2.84 -6.12 -2.75
CA GLY A 619 -1.43 -6.49 -2.60
C GLY A 619 -1.21 -7.40 -1.40
N LEU A 620 -1.56 -6.91 -0.22
CA LEU A 620 -1.56 -7.64 1.05
C LEU A 620 -2.96 -7.62 1.64
N VAL A 621 -3.46 -8.77 2.08
CA VAL A 621 -4.71 -8.89 2.84
C VAL A 621 -4.41 -9.43 4.24
N VAL A 622 -4.96 -8.80 5.27
CA VAL A 622 -4.89 -9.29 6.66
C VAL A 622 -6.28 -9.44 7.25
N GLY A 623 -6.57 -10.61 7.80
CA GLY A 623 -7.83 -10.93 8.48
C GLY A 623 -7.70 -10.96 10.00
N ASP A 624 -8.76 -11.40 10.67
CA ASP A 624 -8.84 -11.48 12.13
C ASP A 624 -7.67 -12.27 12.76
N GLY A 625 -7.03 -11.67 13.78
CA GLY A 625 -5.93 -12.26 14.54
C GLY A 625 -4.61 -12.39 13.78
N ALA A 626 -4.55 -11.91 12.54
CA ALA A 626 -3.38 -12.04 11.68
C ALA A 626 -2.38 -10.89 11.85
N ALA A 627 -1.11 -11.18 11.58
CA ALA A 627 -0.03 -10.21 11.57
C ALA A 627 0.77 -10.26 10.28
N ALA A 628 1.14 -9.09 9.75
CA ALA A 628 2.07 -9.00 8.62
C ALA A 628 3.20 -8.00 8.93
N THR A 629 4.43 -8.40 8.65
CA THR A 629 5.62 -7.54 8.74
C THR A 629 6.30 -7.48 7.39
N LEU A 630 6.54 -6.26 6.89
CA LEU A 630 7.25 -6.00 5.65
C LEU A 630 8.48 -5.15 5.95
N VAL A 631 9.65 -5.64 5.55
CA VAL A 631 10.93 -4.96 5.72
C VAL A 631 11.60 -4.81 4.36
N GLY A 632 11.74 -3.59 3.87
CA GLY A 632 12.14 -3.30 2.50
C GLY A 632 11.04 -3.67 1.50
N GLY A 633 11.41 -3.75 0.22
CA GLY A 633 10.51 -4.14 -0.85
C GLY A 633 9.38 -3.14 -1.11
N GLY A 634 8.27 -3.63 -1.63
CA GLY A 634 7.11 -2.78 -1.91
C GLY A 634 5.91 -3.51 -2.48
N ILE A 635 4.76 -2.86 -2.37
CA ILE A 635 3.48 -3.32 -2.90
C ILE A 635 3.02 -2.34 -3.98
N ARG A 636 2.70 -2.87 -5.15
CA ARG A 636 2.07 -2.18 -6.26
C ARG A 636 0.77 -2.88 -6.62
N THR A 637 -0.31 -2.12 -6.71
CA THR A 637 -1.63 -2.63 -7.13
C THR A 637 -2.17 -1.83 -8.29
N GLU A 638 -2.70 -2.53 -9.29
CA GLU A 638 -3.28 -1.96 -10.50
C GLU A 638 -4.67 -2.54 -10.77
N GLY A 639 -5.71 -1.77 -10.47
CA GLY A 639 -7.08 -2.18 -10.73
C GLY A 639 -8.08 -1.30 -10.01
N ALA A 640 -9.33 -1.28 -10.51
CA ALA A 640 -10.42 -0.63 -9.80
C ALA A 640 -10.67 -1.34 -8.46
N GLN A 641 -10.97 -0.58 -7.40
CA GLN A 641 -11.24 -1.11 -6.05
C GLN A 641 -10.07 -1.89 -5.40
N ALA A 642 -8.89 -1.90 -6.04
CA ALA A 642 -7.68 -2.45 -5.47
C ALA A 642 -7.17 -1.60 -4.29
N ALA A 643 -6.47 -2.22 -3.35
CA ALA A 643 -5.73 -1.51 -2.30
C ALA A 643 -4.38 -2.19 -2.09
N ALA A 644 -3.34 -1.40 -1.77
CA ALA A 644 -2.04 -1.97 -1.42
C ALA A 644 -2.16 -2.89 -0.18
N ILE A 645 -2.92 -2.45 0.82
CA ILE A 645 -3.27 -3.27 1.99
C ILE A 645 -4.79 -3.28 2.16
N GLY A 646 -5.37 -4.48 2.18
CA GLY A 646 -6.76 -4.74 2.55
C GLY A 646 -6.84 -5.40 3.93
N ALA A 647 -7.79 -4.98 4.76
CA ALA A 647 -8.04 -5.58 6.06
C ALA A 647 -9.53 -5.89 6.22
N PHE A 648 -9.90 -7.16 6.14
CA PHE A 648 -11.30 -7.57 6.00
C PHE A 648 -11.64 -8.73 6.93
N ALA A 649 -12.80 -8.64 7.60
CA ALA A 649 -13.37 -9.78 8.32
C ALA A 649 -13.95 -10.78 7.31
N LEU A 650 -13.31 -11.95 7.21
CA LEU A 650 -13.70 -13.03 6.27
C LEU A 650 -14.64 -14.08 6.92
N ALA A 651 -14.88 -13.98 8.23
CA ALA A 651 -15.89 -14.74 8.99
C ALA A 651 -16.31 -13.95 10.25
N ALA A 652 -17.55 -14.09 10.72
CA ALA A 652 -18.01 -13.48 11.99
C ALA A 652 -17.54 -14.32 13.19
N PRO A 653 -16.83 -13.73 14.19
CA PRO A 653 -17.51 -13.07 15.31
C PRO A 653 -16.80 -11.79 15.87
N ALA A 654 -17.13 -11.41 17.11
CA ALA A 654 -16.94 -10.10 17.75
C ALA A 654 -15.49 -9.58 17.88
N VAL A 655 -15.32 -8.29 17.55
CA VAL A 655 -14.09 -7.46 17.64
C VAL A 655 -12.84 -8.15 17.11
N ALA A 656 -12.78 -8.22 15.78
CA ALA A 656 -11.63 -8.73 15.06
C ALA A 656 -10.55 -7.64 14.90
N SER A 657 -9.28 -7.99 15.11
CA SER A 657 -8.16 -7.05 14.96
C SER A 657 -7.00 -7.65 14.18
N ALA A 658 -6.26 -6.81 13.45
CA ALA A 658 -5.06 -7.22 12.72
C ALA A 658 -3.94 -6.17 12.86
N THR A 659 -2.70 -6.62 12.64
CA THR A 659 -1.52 -5.75 12.72
C THR A 659 -0.67 -5.81 11.46
N VAL A 660 -0.22 -4.64 11.01
CA VAL A 660 0.73 -4.52 9.91
C VAL A 660 1.90 -3.63 10.32
N SER A 661 3.12 -4.13 10.18
CA SER A 661 4.35 -3.37 10.41
C SER A 661 5.11 -3.20 9.09
N LEU A 662 5.48 -1.98 8.75
CA LEU A 662 6.19 -1.59 7.53
C LEU A 662 7.51 -0.92 7.91
N ALA A 663 8.63 -1.34 7.33
CA ALA A 663 9.94 -0.74 7.56
C ALA A 663 10.69 -0.59 6.24
N GLY A 664 10.94 0.64 5.78
CA GLY A 664 11.59 0.87 4.48
C GLY A 664 10.77 0.37 3.28
N THR A 665 9.44 0.25 3.43
CA THR A 665 8.55 -0.32 2.41
C THR A 665 7.85 0.77 1.61
N THR A 666 7.61 0.52 0.31
CA THR A 666 6.82 1.42 -0.55
C THR A 666 5.45 0.83 -0.84
N LEU A 667 4.37 1.60 -0.66
CA LEU A 667 3.01 1.24 -1.05
C LEU A 667 2.52 2.16 -2.19
N SER A 668 2.00 1.56 -3.26
CA SER A 668 1.38 2.29 -4.36
C SER A 668 0.16 1.54 -4.89
N ALA A 669 -0.91 2.29 -5.16
CA ALA A 669 -2.15 1.76 -5.69
C ALA A 669 -2.70 2.69 -6.77
N ALA A 670 -2.89 2.16 -7.99
CA ALA A 670 -3.44 2.93 -9.10
C ALA A 670 -4.90 3.36 -8.86
N SER A 671 -5.62 2.67 -7.97
CA SER A 671 -6.95 3.06 -7.49
C SER A 671 -6.96 4.33 -6.63
N GLY A 672 -5.77 4.81 -6.22
CA GLY A 672 -5.63 5.88 -5.24
C GLY A 672 -5.91 5.44 -3.80
N THR A 673 -6.03 4.14 -3.49
CA THR A 673 -6.27 3.62 -2.14
C THR A 673 -5.07 2.83 -1.62
N ALA A 674 -4.34 3.38 -0.65
CA ALA A 674 -3.20 2.70 -0.03
C ALA A 674 -3.67 1.59 0.92
N ILE A 675 -4.62 1.91 1.80
CA ILE A 675 -5.10 0.99 2.83
C ILE A 675 -6.62 1.07 2.90
N ALA A 676 -7.28 -0.08 2.92
CA ALA A 676 -8.72 -0.20 3.13
C ALA A 676 -9.01 -1.21 4.24
N ALA A 677 -9.86 -0.85 5.20
CA ALA A 677 -10.30 -1.77 6.25
C ALA A 677 -11.83 -1.79 6.36
N SER A 678 -12.43 -2.95 6.62
CA SER A 678 -13.89 -3.08 6.85
C SER A 678 -14.19 -4.22 7.83
N GLY A 679 -15.04 -3.93 8.83
CA GLY A 679 -15.45 -4.89 9.86
C GLY A 679 -14.34 -5.40 10.79
N LEU A 680 -13.17 -4.76 10.78
CA LEU A 680 -11.98 -5.17 11.55
C LEU A 680 -11.14 -3.95 11.92
N ASP A 681 -10.63 -3.91 13.15
CA ASP A 681 -9.69 -2.89 13.61
C ASP A 681 -8.27 -3.20 13.11
N LEU A 682 -7.64 -2.22 12.48
CA LEU A 682 -6.31 -2.37 11.88
C LEU A 682 -5.32 -1.43 12.53
N THR A 683 -4.26 -1.99 13.11
CA THR A 683 -3.09 -1.21 13.57
C THR A 683 -1.98 -1.29 12.53
N VAL A 684 -1.54 -0.13 12.03
CA VAL A 684 -0.44 -0.01 11.08
C VAL A 684 0.69 0.82 11.69
N ARG A 685 1.91 0.27 11.69
CA ARG A 685 3.12 1.01 12.04
C ARG A 685 4.04 1.10 10.82
N ALA A 686 4.39 2.29 10.40
CA ALA A 686 5.27 2.54 9.28
C ALA A 686 6.52 3.30 9.71
N THR A 687 7.69 2.73 9.48
CA THR A 687 9.00 3.30 9.80
C THR A 687 9.81 3.51 8.52
N GLY A 688 10.31 4.73 8.27
CA GLY A 688 11.07 5.07 7.05
C GLY A 688 10.40 4.60 5.75
N SER A 689 9.07 4.53 5.73
CA SER A 689 8.28 3.92 4.65
C SER A 689 7.55 4.98 3.83
N GLN A 690 7.23 4.66 2.57
CA GLN A 690 6.56 5.57 1.64
C GLN A 690 5.17 5.04 1.29
N LEU A 691 4.13 5.78 1.67
CA LEU A 691 2.73 5.42 1.45
C LEU A 691 2.13 6.41 0.45
N SER A 692 1.49 5.92 -0.61
CA SER A 692 0.78 6.75 -1.59
C SER A 692 -0.65 6.26 -1.76
N GLY A 693 -1.63 7.16 -1.52
CA GLY A 693 -3.05 6.88 -1.64
C GLY A 693 -3.84 7.08 -0.34
N ALA A 694 -5.16 6.99 -0.43
CA ALA A 694 -6.10 7.17 0.66
C ALA A 694 -6.02 5.99 1.64
N ILE A 695 -6.32 6.28 2.91
CA ILE A 695 -6.47 5.27 3.96
C ILE A 695 -7.92 5.34 4.43
N VAL A 696 -8.69 4.28 4.18
CA VAL A 696 -10.15 4.30 4.29
C VAL A 696 -10.62 3.23 5.27
N GLY A 697 -11.18 3.67 6.39
CA GLY A 697 -11.98 2.82 7.29
C GLY A 697 -13.44 2.77 6.81
N GLY A 698 -13.93 1.57 6.50
CA GLY A 698 -15.33 1.27 6.23
C GLY A 698 -16.14 1.03 7.51
N PRO A 699 -17.43 0.63 7.37
CA PRO A 699 -18.29 0.34 8.52
C PRO A 699 -17.66 -0.67 9.48
N GLY A 700 -17.67 -0.35 10.78
CA GLY A 700 -17.17 -1.23 11.83
C GLY A 700 -15.65 -1.46 11.84
N ALA A 701 -14.86 -0.58 11.23
CA ALA A 701 -13.40 -0.66 11.23
C ALA A 701 -12.74 0.63 11.75
N GLY A 702 -11.88 0.52 12.77
CA GLY A 702 -10.97 1.56 13.23
C GLY A 702 -9.55 1.33 12.71
N ILE A 703 -9.00 2.30 11.97
CA ILE A 703 -7.60 2.26 11.54
C ILE A 703 -6.76 3.15 12.47
N ALA A 704 -5.78 2.57 13.14
CA ALA A 704 -4.76 3.28 13.91
C ALA A 704 -3.44 3.27 13.14
N LEU A 705 -2.93 4.45 12.77
CA LEU A 705 -1.69 4.60 12.00
C LEU A 705 -0.61 5.31 12.82
N ALA A 706 0.59 4.73 12.87
CA ALA A 706 1.80 5.43 13.34
C ALA A 706 2.81 5.56 12.19
N LEU A 707 3.25 6.79 11.94
CA LEU A 707 4.33 7.12 11.00
C LEU A 707 5.57 7.53 11.80
N ASP A 708 6.68 6.83 11.56
CA ASP A 708 7.93 6.95 12.31
C ASP A 708 9.16 7.14 11.39
N ARG A 709 10.20 7.78 11.94
CA ARG A 709 11.58 7.84 11.38
C ARG A 709 11.62 8.20 9.90
N GLY A 710 11.08 9.37 9.52
CA GLY A 710 11.15 9.87 8.14
C GLY A 710 10.19 9.19 7.17
N SER A 711 9.13 8.53 7.67
CA SER A 711 8.08 8.00 6.79
C SER A 711 7.37 9.13 6.05
N THR A 712 6.90 8.86 4.84
CA THR A 712 6.10 9.79 4.05
C THR A 712 4.76 9.16 3.69
N TRP A 713 3.69 9.92 3.90
CA TRP A 713 2.36 9.56 3.41
C TRP A 713 1.84 10.66 2.49
N THR A 714 1.69 10.34 1.21
CA THR A 714 1.09 11.24 0.22
C THR A 714 -0.38 10.89 0.04
N LEU A 715 -1.28 11.78 0.48
CA LEU A 715 -2.71 11.67 0.23
C LEU A 715 -3.01 11.92 -1.26
N PRO A 716 -4.01 11.23 -1.83
CA PRO A 716 -4.33 11.35 -3.25
C PRO A 716 -5.04 12.67 -3.59
N ASP A 717 -4.97 13.05 -4.86
CA ASP A 717 -5.70 14.20 -5.42
C ASP A 717 -7.20 13.88 -5.65
N ALA A 718 -7.93 14.75 -6.34
CA ALA A 718 -9.34 14.59 -6.68
C ALA A 718 -9.66 13.23 -7.36
N GLY A 719 -10.86 12.71 -7.08
CA GLY A 719 -11.35 11.43 -7.62
C GLY A 719 -11.12 10.21 -6.72
N ALA A 720 -10.21 10.27 -5.75
CA ALA A 720 -10.02 9.21 -4.76
C ALA A 720 -10.99 9.33 -3.56
N PRO A 721 -11.14 8.30 -2.72
CA PRO A 721 -11.85 8.40 -1.44
C PRO A 721 -11.19 9.37 -0.45
N THR A 722 -11.97 9.89 0.50
CA THR A 722 -11.46 10.67 1.63
C THR A 722 -10.79 9.76 2.66
N SER A 723 -9.57 10.11 3.10
CA SER A 723 -8.90 9.36 4.16
C SER A 723 -9.60 9.54 5.50
N ARG A 724 -9.86 8.43 6.20
CA ARG A 724 -10.50 8.38 7.52
C ARG A 724 -9.77 7.39 8.43
N LEU A 725 -9.33 7.85 9.61
CA LEU A 725 -8.62 7.03 10.60
C LEU A 725 -9.22 7.21 11.99
N ALA A 726 -9.13 6.17 12.81
CA ALA A 726 -9.44 6.27 14.23
C ALA A 726 -8.35 7.07 14.96
N SER A 727 -7.08 6.81 14.65
CA SER A 727 -5.96 7.60 15.20
C SER A 727 -4.77 7.69 14.24
N LEU A 728 -4.03 8.81 14.35
CA LEU A 728 -2.81 9.08 13.62
C LEU A 728 -1.73 9.64 14.55
N VAL A 729 -0.61 8.92 14.66
CA VAL A 729 0.63 9.41 15.27
C VAL A 729 1.63 9.74 14.17
N ASN A 730 2.09 10.99 14.11
CA ASN A 730 3.05 11.46 13.13
C ASN A 730 4.36 11.89 13.83
N ARG A 731 5.34 10.97 13.91
CA ARG A 731 6.61 11.15 14.60
C ARG A 731 7.75 11.29 13.61
N ASP A 732 8.38 12.47 13.59
CA ASP A 732 9.49 12.82 12.70
C ASP A 732 9.24 12.39 11.23
N SER A 733 8.00 12.51 10.78
CA SER A 733 7.50 12.00 9.50
C SER A 733 6.65 13.05 8.78
N THR A 734 6.31 12.81 7.52
CA THR A 734 5.58 13.78 6.68
C THR A 734 4.27 13.21 6.19
N VAL A 735 3.18 13.91 6.46
CA VAL A 735 1.86 13.70 5.83
C VAL A 735 1.67 14.84 4.84
N ALA A 736 1.46 14.54 3.57
CA ALA A 736 1.39 15.54 2.52
C ALA A 736 0.18 15.29 1.61
N PHE A 737 -0.61 16.34 1.35
CA PHE A 737 -1.58 16.29 0.27
C PHE A 737 -0.86 16.30 -1.08
N ALA A 738 -1.35 15.56 -2.07
CA ALA A 738 -0.91 15.71 -3.46
C ALA A 738 -1.16 17.16 -3.93
N PRO A 739 -0.41 17.68 -4.92
CA PRO A 739 -0.71 19.00 -5.50
C PRO A 739 -2.19 19.09 -5.92
N ALA A 740 -2.87 20.18 -5.56
CA ALA A 740 -4.33 20.21 -5.63
C ALA A 740 -4.84 20.58 -7.04
N SER A 741 -5.71 19.75 -7.59
CA SER A 741 -6.72 20.20 -8.55
C SER A 741 -7.99 20.69 -7.85
N ASP A 742 -8.24 20.18 -6.64
CA ASP A 742 -9.26 20.60 -5.68
C ASP A 742 -8.76 20.32 -4.24
N TYR A 743 -9.31 21.01 -3.24
CA TYR A 743 -8.88 20.87 -1.85
C TYR A 743 -9.55 19.70 -1.13
N ARG A 744 -8.77 18.97 -0.32
CA ARG A 744 -9.16 17.69 0.28
C ARG A 744 -9.19 17.76 1.80
N SER A 745 -9.69 16.70 2.42
CA SER A 745 -9.68 16.56 3.88
C SER A 745 -9.08 15.22 4.30
N LEU A 746 -8.31 15.26 5.37
CA LEU A 746 -7.89 14.09 6.14
C LEU A 746 -8.72 14.08 7.43
N VAL A 747 -9.54 13.06 7.63
CA VAL A 747 -10.36 12.93 8.85
C VAL A 747 -9.70 11.94 9.80
N VAL A 748 -9.52 12.37 11.05
CA VAL A 748 -8.91 11.55 12.12
C VAL A 748 -9.72 11.71 13.40
N GLY A 749 -9.86 10.64 14.19
CA GLY A 749 -10.34 10.75 15.57
C GLY A 749 -9.28 11.45 16.42
N ASP A 750 -8.24 10.71 16.82
CA ASP A 750 -7.10 11.27 17.54
C ASP A 750 -5.91 11.57 16.62
N TYR A 751 -5.29 12.73 16.83
CA TYR A 751 -4.09 13.14 16.12
C TYR A 751 -2.98 13.50 17.12
N ARG A 752 -1.78 12.95 16.91
CA ARG A 752 -0.62 13.27 17.75
C ARG A 752 0.60 13.55 16.90
N GLY A 753 1.05 14.79 16.91
CA GLY A 753 2.31 15.19 16.31
C GLY A 753 3.47 15.02 17.28
N GLU A 754 4.57 14.42 16.84
CA GLU A 754 5.83 14.37 17.59
C GLU A 754 6.97 14.79 16.65
N GLY A 755 7.06 16.09 16.35
CA GLY A 755 8.01 16.61 15.35
C GLY A 755 7.58 16.41 13.89
N GLY A 756 6.38 15.86 13.68
CA GLY A 756 5.80 15.58 12.37
C GLY A 756 5.54 16.83 11.53
N THR A 757 5.49 16.63 10.21
CA THR A 757 5.17 17.67 9.22
C THR A 757 3.84 17.34 8.54
N LEU A 758 2.98 18.35 8.41
CA LEU A 758 1.75 18.30 7.62
C LEU A 758 1.90 19.28 6.45
N VAL A 759 1.87 18.79 5.21
CA VAL A 759 1.99 19.62 4.00
C VAL A 759 0.61 19.78 3.37
N VAL A 760 0.08 20.99 3.37
CA VAL A 760 -1.24 21.36 2.84
C VAL A 760 -1.11 22.30 1.65
N ASN A 761 -2.01 22.22 0.68
CA ASN A 761 -2.15 23.23 -0.36
C ASN A 761 -3.18 24.28 0.09
N ALA A 762 -2.91 25.57 -0.17
CA ALA A 762 -3.83 26.65 0.20
C ALA A 762 -3.86 27.77 -0.85
N GLY A 763 -5.06 28.10 -1.30
CA GLY A 763 -5.43 29.19 -2.19
C GLY A 763 -5.43 30.54 -1.47
N LEU A 764 -4.27 31.17 -1.36
CA LEU A 764 -4.09 32.49 -0.77
C LEU A 764 -4.84 33.52 -1.63
N GLY A 765 -5.99 34.00 -1.11
CA GLY A 765 -6.86 34.95 -1.80
C GLY A 765 -8.20 34.40 -2.31
N ARG A 766 -8.51 33.11 -2.11
CA ARG A 766 -9.81 32.50 -2.48
C ARG A 766 -10.86 32.45 -1.35
N GLY A 767 -10.59 33.04 -0.18
CA GLY A 767 -11.50 33.01 0.97
C GLY A 767 -11.41 31.73 1.83
N GLY A 768 -12.35 31.53 2.76
CA GLY A 768 -12.19 30.61 3.90
C GLY A 768 -12.20 29.09 3.61
N ALA A 769 -12.64 28.66 2.43
CA ALA A 769 -12.71 27.24 2.03
C ALA A 769 -11.59 26.79 1.07
N GLY A 770 -10.61 27.65 0.80
CA GLY A 770 -9.59 27.41 -0.22
C GLY A 770 -8.35 26.67 0.25
N ALA A 771 -8.45 25.60 1.05
CA ALA A 771 -7.27 24.83 1.47
C ALA A 771 -7.58 23.36 1.82
N ASP A 772 -6.55 22.52 1.72
CA ASP A 772 -6.57 21.19 2.33
C ASP A 772 -6.70 21.28 3.84
N ARG A 773 -7.42 20.32 4.43
CA ARG A 773 -7.77 20.35 5.86
C ARG A 773 -7.45 19.06 6.59
N LEU A 774 -6.88 19.19 7.78
CA LEU A 774 -6.94 18.15 8.80
C LEU A 774 -8.23 18.35 9.61
N VAL A 775 -9.09 17.32 9.65
CA VAL A 775 -10.35 17.32 10.40
C VAL A 775 -10.20 16.38 11.60
N VAL A 776 -10.31 16.93 12.81
CA VAL A 776 -10.30 16.17 14.07
C VAL A 776 -11.75 15.93 14.49
N ASP A 777 -12.21 14.69 14.37
CA ASP A 777 -13.62 14.31 14.50
C ASP A 777 -13.85 13.52 15.80
N GLY A 778 -14.42 14.18 16.81
CA GLY A 778 -14.72 13.59 18.12
C GLY A 778 -13.51 13.32 19.05
N GLY A 779 -12.28 13.31 18.54
CA GLY A 779 -11.06 13.07 19.32
C GLY A 779 -10.23 14.33 19.62
N ARG A 780 -8.93 14.16 19.85
CA ARG A 780 -8.02 15.25 20.22
C ARG A 780 -6.77 15.33 19.34
N ALA A 781 -6.41 16.54 18.91
CA ALA A 781 -5.09 16.85 18.36
C ALA A 781 -4.13 17.33 19.46
N THR A 782 -3.00 16.63 19.64
CA THR A 782 -1.99 16.91 20.67
C THR A 782 -0.57 16.93 20.11
N GLY A 783 0.39 17.34 20.94
CA GLY A 783 1.82 17.29 20.63
C GLY A 783 2.30 18.49 19.80
N SER A 784 3.15 18.26 18.80
CA SER A 784 3.69 19.30 17.92
C SER A 784 3.76 18.85 16.46
N THR A 785 3.17 19.65 15.56
CA THR A 785 3.18 19.45 14.11
C THR A 785 3.56 20.74 13.39
N ARG A 786 4.51 20.66 12.46
CA ARG A 786 4.84 21.76 11.56
C ARG A 786 3.96 21.71 10.31
N ILE A 787 3.17 22.76 10.08
CA ILE A 787 2.34 22.92 8.88
C ILE A 787 3.15 23.62 7.79
N VAL A 788 3.42 22.94 6.68
CA VAL A 788 3.99 23.53 5.47
C VAL A 788 2.84 23.87 4.53
N VAL A 789 2.72 25.14 4.16
CA VAL A 789 1.71 25.60 3.20
C VAL A 789 2.33 25.68 1.81
N ARG A 790 1.89 24.83 0.89
CA ARG A 790 2.11 25.02 -0.55
C ARG A 790 1.11 26.07 -1.03
N GLN A 791 1.64 27.20 -1.45
CA GLN A 791 0.85 28.38 -1.78
C GLN A 791 0.29 28.24 -3.20
N GLU A 792 -1.01 28.44 -3.33
CA GLU A 792 -1.72 28.56 -4.60
C GLU A 792 -2.42 29.93 -4.65
N GLY A 793 -2.52 30.55 -5.81
CA GLY A 793 -3.09 31.91 -5.93
C GLY A 793 -2.09 33.03 -5.60
N GLY A 794 -2.59 34.26 -5.42
CA GLY A 794 -1.73 35.46 -5.35
C GLY A 794 -1.75 36.27 -4.07
N GLY A 795 -2.53 35.84 -3.09
CA GLY A 795 -2.67 36.47 -1.79
C GLY A 795 -3.67 37.63 -1.77
N ALA A 796 -4.58 37.64 -0.80
CA ALA A 796 -5.47 38.75 -0.50
C ALA A 796 -5.72 38.85 1.00
N ALA A 797 -6.29 39.98 1.45
CA ALA A 797 -6.77 40.10 2.82
C ALA A 797 -7.80 39.00 3.14
N THR A 798 -7.57 38.23 4.21
CA THR A 798 -8.53 37.24 4.70
C THR A 798 -9.74 37.90 5.34
N ALA A 799 -10.94 37.43 5.01
CA ALA A 799 -12.19 37.83 5.66
C ALA A 799 -12.60 36.82 6.74
N GLY A 800 -13.34 37.28 7.75
CA GLY A 800 -13.83 36.43 8.86
C GLY A 800 -12.70 35.70 9.60
N ASP A 801 -12.86 34.40 9.78
CA ASP A 801 -11.90 33.55 10.52
C ASP A 801 -10.62 33.23 9.74
N GLY A 802 -10.57 33.47 8.42
CA GLY A 802 -9.43 33.14 7.57
C GLY A 802 -9.55 31.81 6.81
N ILE A 803 -8.42 31.30 6.31
CA ILE A 803 -8.37 30.07 5.51
C ILE A 803 -8.18 28.88 6.45
N THR A 804 -9.16 27.99 6.53
CA THR A 804 -9.16 26.88 7.51
C THR A 804 -8.15 25.81 7.12
N LEU A 805 -7.20 25.47 8.02
CA LEU A 805 -6.22 24.40 7.82
C LEU A 805 -6.46 23.20 8.75
N VAL A 806 -6.97 23.46 9.97
CA VAL A 806 -7.39 22.42 10.91
C VAL A 806 -8.80 22.74 11.39
N GLU A 807 -9.68 21.76 11.31
CA GLU A 807 -11.10 21.87 11.67
C GLU A 807 -11.43 20.82 12.72
N THR A 808 -12.25 21.17 13.70
CA THR A 808 -12.78 20.25 14.71
C THR A 808 -14.26 19.97 14.46
N ARG A 809 -14.67 18.72 14.61
CA ARG A 809 -16.07 18.28 14.47
C ARG A 809 -16.49 17.38 15.62
N ASN A 810 -17.80 17.31 15.87
CA ASN A 810 -18.42 16.40 16.83
C ASN A 810 -17.77 16.40 18.24
N GLY A 811 -17.37 17.58 18.73
CA GLY A 811 -16.72 17.72 20.04
C GLY A 811 -15.20 17.56 20.05
N GLY A 812 -14.57 17.44 18.88
CA GLY A 812 -13.11 17.37 18.75
C GLY A 812 -12.38 18.58 19.36
N THR A 813 -11.17 18.37 19.85
CA THR A 813 -10.35 19.43 20.49
C THR A 813 -8.92 19.47 19.97
N THR A 814 -8.24 20.62 20.11
CA THR A 814 -6.83 20.80 19.74
C THR A 814 -6.04 21.44 20.87
N ASP A 815 -4.82 20.97 21.15
CA ASP A 815 -3.92 21.65 22.06
C ASP A 815 -3.40 22.97 21.45
N PRO A 816 -3.21 24.04 22.24
CA PRO A 816 -2.64 25.30 21.73
C PRO A 816 -1.24 25.17 21.10
N ALA A 817 -0.49 24.11 21.42
CA ALA A 817 0.84 23.85 20.86
C ALA A 817 0.83 22.81 19.72
N ALA A 818 -0.34 22.24 19.37
CA ALA A 818 -0.45 21.14 18.42
C ALA A 818 0.08 21.48 17.03
N PHE A 819 -0.03 22.73 16.60
CA PHE A 819 0.32 23.17 15.25
C PHE A 819 1.15 24.46 15.27
N THR A 820 2.19 24.48 14.44
CA THR A 820 2.99 25.67 14.14
C THR A 820 3.19 25.79 12.64
N LEU A 821 3.38 27.00 12.14
CA LEU A 821 3.72 27.20 10.72
C LEU A 821 5.19 26.82 10.50
N ALA A 822 5.47 26.07 9.44
CA ALA A 822 6.83 25.73 9.07
C ALA A 822 7.53 26.95 8.43
N GLY A 823 8.63 27.39 9.04
CA GLY A 823 9.34 28.61 8.65
C GLY A 823 8.80 29.86 9.35
N ALA A 824 9.45 31.00 9.10
CA ALA A 824 9.12 32.25 9.80
C ALA A 824 7.83 32.92 9.29
N ARG A 825 7.44 32.70 8.02
CA ARG A 825 6.27 33.33 7.40
C ARG A 825 5.76 32.60 6.17
N VAL A 826 4.45 32.68 5.92
CA VAL A 826 3.82 32.45 4.61
C VAL A 826 3.44 33.82 4.06
N ALA A 827 3.93 34.18 2.87
CA ALA A 827 3.75 35.52 2.31
C ALA A 827 3.32 35.44 0.85
N ALA A 828 2.33 36.24 0.45
CA ALA A 828 1.86 36.33 -0.93
C ALA A 828 1.36 37.75 -1.25
N GLY A 829 1.83 38.31 -2.37
CA GLY A 829 1.53 39.69 -2.75
C GLY A 829 2.01 40.68 -1.68
N ALA A 830 1.10 41.52 -1.18
CA ALA A 830 1.36 42.49 -0.11
C ALA A 830 1.22 41.92 1.32
N TYR A 831 0.79 40.67 1.47
CA TYR A 831 0.30 40.14 2.74
C TYR A 831 1.22 39.06 3.32
N ASP A 832 1.44 39.15 4.64
CA ASP A 832 1.98 38.08 5.47
C ASP A 832 0.83 37.34 6.16
N TYR A 833 0.89 36.01 6.12
CA TYR A 833 -0.10 35.13 6.70
C TYR A 833 0.45 34.45 7.96
N ALA A 834 -0.29 34.59 9.06
CA ALA A 834 0.01 33.98 10.33
C ALA A 834 -0.98 32.85 10.62
N LEU A 835 -0.50 31.82 11.32
CA LEU A 835 -1.35 30.75 11.82
C LEU A 835 -2.02 31.22 13.12
N ALA A 836 -3.35 31.19 13.16
CA ALA A 836 -4.16 31.62 14.28
C ALA A 836 -5.11 30.52 14.74
N ARG A 837 -5.23 30.33 16.05
CA ARG A 837 -6.14 29.37 16.67
C ARG A 837 -7.40 30.08 17.16
N GLY A 838 -8.56 29.48 16.91
CA GLY A 838 -9.87 29.94 17.36
C GLY A 838 -10.56 30.87 16.36
N GLY A 839 -11.81 30.53 16.01
CA GLY A 839 -12.70 31.29 15.13
C GLY A 839 -14.14 31.33 15.64
N GLY A 840 -15.03 31.99 14.92
CA GLY A 840 -16.44 32.17 15.29
C GLY A 840 -17.22 30.85 15.40
N GLY A 841 -16.82 29.81 14.66
CA GLY A 841 -17.43 28.47 14.71
C GLY A 841 -16.89 27.55 15.82
N SER A 842 -15.60 27.65 16.15
CA SER A 842 -14.95 26.85 17.18
C SER A 842 -13.66 27.50 17.68
N ALA A 843 -13.47 27.49 19.00
CA ALA A 843 -12.22 27.93 19.63
C ALA A 843 -11.05 26.96 19.40
N GLN A 844 -11.29 25.80 18.78
CA GLN A 844 -10.31 24.73 18.58
C GLN A 844 -9.76 24.68 17.15
N ASP A 845 -10.35 25.41 16.20
CA ASP A 845 -9.96 25.41 14.79
C ASP A 845 -8.72 26.27 14.55
N TRP A 846 -7.99 25.99 13.47
CA TRP A 846 -6.79 26.71 13.08
C TRP A 846 -6.89 27.26 11.66
N PHE A 847 -6.58 28.55 11.54
CA PHE A 847 -6.74 29.32 10.32
C PHE A 847 -5.44 30.01 9.93
N LEU A 848 -5.23 30.13 8.64
CA LEU A 848 -4.24 31.04 8.08
C LEU A 848 -4.91 32.42 7.87
N ARG A 849 -4.37 33.45 8.52
CA ARG A 849 -4.92 34.82 8.52
C ARG A 849 -3.90 35.82 8.01
N SER A 850 -4.32 36.72 7.14
CA SER A 850 -3.56 37.89 6.73
C SER A 850 -4.09 39.17 7.39
N THR A 851 -4.74 39.04 8.54
CA THR A 851 -5.24 40.13 9.38
C THR A 851 -4.64 40.00 10.78
N ARG A 852 -4.40 41.13 11.43
CA ARG A 852 -3.90 41.22 12.79
C ARG A 852 -5.07 41.16 13.79
N PRO A 853 -4.83 40.95 15.10
CA PRO A 853 -5.90 40.82 16.09
C PRO A 853 -6.87 42.01 16.16
N ASP A 854 -6.43 43.21 15.78
CA ASP A 854 -7.27 44.42 15.73
C ASP A 854 -8.06 44.59 14.41
N GLY A 855 -8.00 43.59 13.52
CA GLY A 855 -8.65 43.59 12.20
C GLY A 855 -7.87 44.28 11.10
N SER A 856 -6.74 44.93 11.40
CA SER A 856 -5.89 45.56 10.37
C SER A 856 -5.23 44.50 9.47
N PRO A 857 -4.96 44.81 8.18
CA PRO A 857 -4.27 43.87 7.29
C PRO A 857 -2.84 43.59 7.76
N ASN A 858 -2.40 42.34 7.78
CA ASN A 858 -1.03 41.98 8.09
C ASN A 858 -0.14 42.16 6.84
N LEU A 859 0.35 43.37 6.63
CA LEU A 859 1.23 43.72 5.52
C LEU A 859 2.67 43.31 5.80
N ARG A 860 3.32 42.75 4.78
CA ARG A 860 4.73 42.36 4.83
C ARG A 860 5.67 43.58 4.95
N PRO A 861 6.85 43.46 5.60
CA PRO A 861 7.76 44.60 5.80
C PRO A 861 8.27 45.22 4.48
N GLU A 862 8.32 44.45 3.39
CA GLU A 862 8.74 44.94 2.08
C GLU A 862 7.81 46.02 1.52
N VAL A 863 6.54 46.07 1.95
CA VAL A 863 5.61 47.14 1.56
C VAL A 863 6.14 48.51 1.96
N ALA A 864 6.62 48.65 3.20
CA ALA A 864 7.19 49.91 3.68
C ALA A 864 8.50 50.25 2.96
N LEU A 865 9.33 49.25 2.67
CA LEU A 865 10.59 49.44 1.95
C LEU A 865 10.38 49.95 0.53
N THR A 866 9.46 49.35 -0.22
CA THR A 866 9.14 49.79 -1.58
C THR A 866 8.56 51.20 -1.58
N LEU A 867 7.62 51.50 -0.68
CA LEU A 867 7.01 52.82 -0.59
C LEU A 867 7.95 53.90 -0.03
N ALA A 868 9.12 53.51 0.52
CA ALA A 868 10.18 54.46 0.87
C ALA A 868 11.01 54.90 -0.35
N LEU A 869 11.05 54.13 -1.44
CA LEU A 869 11.84 54.48 -2.63
C LEU A 869 11.41 55.83 -3.24
N PRO A 870 10.11 56.10 -3.47
CA PRO A 870 9.69 57.42 -3.96
C PRO A 870 10.00 58.54 -2.96
N ALA A 871 9.89 58.29 -1.64
CA ALA A 871 10.22 59.27 -0.61
C ALA A 871 11.70 59.64 -0.58
N MET A 872 12.58 58.65 -0.74
CA MET A 872 14.02 58.87 -0.87
C MET A 872 14.34 59.63 -2.15
N ALA A 873 13.77 59.20 -3.28
CA ALA A 873 13.98 59.85 -4.57
C ALA A 873 13.49 61.30 -4.61
N SER A 874 12.37 61.60 -3.96
CA SER A 874 11.88 62.97 -3.74
C SER A 874 12.93 63.83 -3.05
N ARG A 875 13.43 63.37 -1.89
CA ARG A 875 14.45 64.08 -1.11
C ARG A 875 15.74 64.28 -1.89
N PHE A 876 16.19 63.26 -2.63
CA PHE A 876 17.35 63.36 -3.52
C PHE A 876 17.15 64.37 -4.64
N GLY A 877 15.99 64.34 -5.30
CA GLY A 877 15.63 65.29 -6.36
C GLY A 877 15.61 66.73 -5.86
N LEU A 878 15.02 66.97 -4.69
CA LEU A 878 14.99 68.29 -4.05
C LEU A 878 16.40 68.77 -3.65
N ALA A 879 17.24 67.90 -3.09
CA ALA A 879 18.63 68.23 -2.76
C ALA A 879 19.46 68.57 -4.02
N MET A 880 19.26 67.81 -5.10
CA MET A 880 19.96 68.02 -6.36
C MET A 880 19.51 69.27 -7.12
N ILE A 881 18.20 69.56 -7.17
CA ILE A 881 17.72 70.78 -7.83
C ILE A 881 18.10 72.00 -6.99
N GLY A 882 17.93 71.95 -5.66
CA GLY A 882 18.37 72.98 -4.72
C GLY A 882 17.77 74.38 -4.97
N THR A 883 18.31 75.38 -4.28
CA THR A 883 17.97 76.80 -4.52
C THR A 883 18.96 77.46 -5.47
N LEU A 884 18.60 78.61 -6.04
CA LEU A 884 19.47 79.45 -6.85
C LEU A 884 20.84 79.63 -6.17
N HIS A 885 20.85 80.10 -4.93
CA HIS A 885 22.09 80.42 -4.19
C HIS A 885 22.99 79.20 -3.94
N GLU A 886 22.41 78.01 -3.91
CA GLU A 886 23.16 76.77 -3.75
C GLU A 886 23.78 76.26 -5.07
N ARG A 887 23.28 76.71 -6.22
CA ARG A 887 23.86 76.44 -7.57
C ARG A 887 24.72 77.61 -8.07
N ASP A 888 24.44 78.80 -7.57
CA ASP A 888 25.18 80.02 -7.88
C ASP A 888 26.47 80.13 -7.07
N GLY A 889 26.62 79.37 -5.98
CA GLY A 889 27.89 79.23 -5.26
C GLY A 889 28.44 80.54 -4.66
N GLY A 890 27.54 81.45 -4.26
CA GLY A 890 27.88 82.76 -3.70
C GLY A 890 28.31 83.81 -4.74
N ARG A 891 28.09 83.58 -6.04
CA ARG A 891 28.48 84.52 -7.10
C ARG A 891 27.67 85.81 -7.09
N SER A 892 26.36 85.73 -6.83
CA SER A 892 25.40 86.85 -6.70
C SER A 892 25.58 87.65 -5.41
N ASP A 893 26.15 87.03 -4.37
CA ASP A 893 26.42 87.67 -3.07
C ASP A 893 27.60 88.65 -3.12
N ALA A 894 28.55 88.41 -4.02
CA ALA A 894 29.83 89.08 -4.02
C ALA A 894 29.85 90.42 -4.81
N GLY A 895 28.68 90.96 -5.18
CA GLY A 895 28.52 92.21 -5.94
C GLY A 895 28.31 93.49 -5.10
N GLY A 896 28.50 93.42 -3.78
CA GLY A 896 28.03 94.44 -2.83
C GLY A 896 29.01 95.51 -2.37
N ALA A 897 30.21 95.65 -2.93
CA ALA A 897 31.15 96.69 -2.50
C ALA A 897 30.86 98.04 -3.19
N ALA A 898 29.72 98.66 -2.86
CA ALA A 898 29.50 100.08 -3.12
C ALA A 898 30.09 100.88 -1.94
N SER A 899 31.22 101.55 -2.18
CA SER A 899 31.77 102.57 -1.30
C SER A 899 30.74 103.67 -1.06
N ALA A 900 30.66 104.14 0.19
CA ALA A 900 29.81 105.25 0.60
C ALA A 900 30.06 106.50 -0.28
N GLY A 901 28.99 107.04 -0.88
CA GLY A 901 28.99 108.34 -1.54
C GLY A 901 29.06 108.29 -3.07
N GLY A 902 27.95 107.97 -3.74
CA GLY A 902 27.79 108.14 -5.19
C GLY A 902 26.44 107.60 -5.67
N THR A 903 25.77 108.34 -6.55
CA THR A 903 24.47 108.00 -7.17
C THR A 903 24.50 106.64 -7.87
N PRO A 904 23.37 105.90 -7.96
CA PRO A 904 23.35 104.53 -8.46
C PRO A 904 23.55 104.50 -9.98
N GLY A 905 24.76 104.21 -10.43
CA GLY A 905 25.09 103.91 -11.83
C GLY A 905 24.94 102.41 -12.11
N ALA A 906 24.20 102.08 -13.16
CA ALA A 906 23.94 100.72 -13.64
C ALA A 906 25.24 99.92 -13.85
N GLY A 907 25.40 98.86 -13.05
CA GLY A 907 26.56 97.95 -13.12
C GLY A 907 26.39 96.79 -12.13
N GLY A 908 25.19 96.20 -12.09
CA GLY A 908 24.85 95.14 -11.15
C GLY A 908 25.32 93.77 -11.63
N ALA A 909 25.98 93.03 -10.73
CA ALA A 909 26.09 91.58 -10.53
C ALA A 909 26.25 90.57 -11.70
N LEU A 910 25.93 90.91 -12.95
CA LEU A 910 26.09 90.12 -14.18
C LEU A 910 26.29 91.13 -15.32
N GLY A 911 27.55 91.50 -15.57
CA GLY A 911 27.94 92.69 -16.35
C GLY A 911 27.17 92.92 -17.66
N THR A 912 26.68 94.15 -17.83
CA THR A 912 26.12 94.70 -19.06
C THR A 912 27.25 95.26 -19.92
N GLY A 913 27.81 94.44 -20.80
CA GLY A 913 28.80 94.86 -21.79
C GLY A 913 29.00 93.78 -22.84
N GLY A 914 28.64 94.07 -24.09
CA GLY A 914 28.63 93.12 -25.19
C GLY A 914 30.00 92.53 -25.51
N ALA A 915 30.22 91.28 -25.08
CA ALA A 915 31.09 90.28 -25.69
C ALA A 915 30.79 88.94 -25.02
N LEU A 916 30.55 87.87 -25.80
CA LEU A 916 30.57 86.49 -25.31
C LEU A 916 31.97 86.24 -24.70
N GLY A 917 32.13 86.27 -23.37
CA GLY A 917 33.49 86.25 -22.84
C GLY A 917 33.76 86.21 -21.35
N THR A 918 32.86 85.73 -20.49
CA THR A 918 33.32 85.18 -19.19
C THR A 918 32.64 83.85 -18.92
N GLY A 919 33.36 82.76 -19.19
CA GLY A 919 32.88 81.42 -18.85
C GLY A 919 32.96 81.23 -17.33
N SER A 920 31.96 80.60 -16.74
CA SER A 920 32.09 80.12 -15.37
C SER A 920 31.56 78.72 -15.19
N ALA A 921 32.29 77.97 -14.37
CA ALA A 921 31.89 76.67 -13.91
C ALA A 921 31.72 76.71 -12.40
N TRP A 922 30.79 75.93 -11.88
CA TRP A 922 30.61 75.74 -10.46
C TRP A 922 30.54 74.25 -10.16
N ALA A 923 30.95 73.89 -8.95
CA ALA A 923 30.86 72.53 -8.45
C ALA A 923 30.51 72.56 -6.96
N ARG A 924 29.73 71.59 -6.51
CA ARG A 924 29.36 71.43 -5.10
C ARG A 924 29.35 69.97 -4.70
N ILE A 925 29.75 69.72 -3.47
CA ILE A 925 29.42 68.50 -2.73
C ILE A 925 28.37 68.85 -1.68
N PHE A 926 27.44 67.94 -1.47
CA PHE A 926 26.38 68.11 -0.49
C PHE A 926 26.10 66.78 0.20
N GLY A 927 25.70 66.87 1.45
CA GLY A 927 25.32 65.72 2.26
C GLY A 927 24.15 66.07 3.17
N GLU A 928 23.35 65.06 3.48
CA GLU A 928 22.19 65.17 4.33
C GLU A 928 22.05 63.92 5.19
N THR A 929 21.74 64.11 6.46
CA THR A 929 21.31 63.04 7.36
C THR A 929 20.05 63.48 8.08
N GLY A 930 19.13 62.56 8.34
CA GLY A 930 17.95 62.87 9.14
C GLY A 930 17.02 61.70 9.30
N ASP A 931 16.02 61.88 10.14
CA ASP A 931 15.05 60.85 10.46
C ASP A 931 13.60 61.30 10.22
N ARG A 932 12.75 60.30 9.96
CA ARG A 932 11.30 60.44 9.95
C ARG A 932 10.75 59.34 10.86
N ARG A 933 10.12 59.72 11.97
CA ARG A 933 9.68 58.76 12.99
C ARG A 933 8.27 58.25 12.71
N ALA A 934 8.01 57.00 13.08
CA ALA A 934 6.68 56.41 12.98
C ALA A 934 5.74 57.02 14.03
N SER A 935 4.43 57.04 13.75
CA SER A 935 3.42 57.33 14.76
C SER A 935 3.40 56.21 15.83
N GLY A 936 3.36 56.58 17.11
CA GLY A 936 3.15 55.62 18.21
C GLY A 936 1.72 55.06 18.27
N GLY A 937 1.49 54.06 19.13
CA GLY A 937 0.17 53.45 19.35
C GLY A 937 0.06 51.98 18.92
N GLY A 938 -1.17 51.45 18.88
CA GLY A 938 -1.47 50.08 18.40
C GLY A 938 -1.41 49.95 16.88
N ASP A 939 -1.60 48.73 16.36
CA ASP A 939 -1.36 48.39 14.95
C ASP A 939 -2.22 49.22 13.97
N ALA A 940 -3.51 49.41 14.24
CA ALA A 940 -4.39 50.28 13.45
C ALA A 940 -3.93 51.75 13.42
N ALA A 941 -3.45 52.28 14.55
CA ALA A 941 -2.95 53.66 14.63
C ALA A 941 -1.64 53.81 13.83
N ARG A 942 -0.75 52.83 13.90
CA ARG A 942 0.49 52.80 13.11
C ARG A 942 0.23 52.68 11.62
N LEU A 943 -0.72 51.84 11.19
CA LEU A 943 -1.14 51.76 9.79
C LEU A 943 -1.75 53.09 9.31
N GLY A 944 -2.58 53.73 10.15
CA GLY A 944 -3.12 55.06 9.88
C GLY A 944 -2.02 56.10 9.69
N GLY A 945 -1.03 56.13 10.58
CA GLY A 945 0.13 57.02 10.49
C GLY A 945 1.00 56.74 9.27
N PHE A 946 1.21 55.46 8.92
CA PHE A 946 1.88 55.06 7.68
C PHE A 946 1.15 55.58 6.45
N ARG A 947 -0.18 55.46 6.38
CA ARG A 947 -0.98 55.96 5.24
C ARG A 947 -0.98 57.49 5.16
N ALA A 948 -1.11 58.17 6.29
CA ALA A 948 -1.23 59.62 6.34
C ALA A 948 0.12 60.37 6.35
N GLY A 949 1.23 59.68 6.61
CA GLY A 949 2.52 60.32 6.89
C GLY A 949 3.74 59.58 6.37
N GLY A 950 3.61 58.56 5.53
CA GLY A 950 4.76 57.91 4.92
C GLY A 950 5.41 56.81 5.76
N PRO A 951 6.36 56.07 5.16
CA PRO A 951 7.26 55.19 5.90
C PRO A 951 8.11 55.99 6.89
N ALA A 952 8.40 55.38 8.04
CA ALA A 952 9.43 55.86 8.93
C ALA A 952 10.81 55.40 8.41
N TYR A 953 11.81 56.28 8.45
CA TYR A 953 13.14 55.95 7.99
C TYR A 953 14.21 56.89 8.55
N ASP A 954 15.42 56.37 8.70
CA ASP A 954 16.66 57.13 8.92
C ASP A 954 17.40 57.18 7.58
N VAL A 955 17.64 58.37 7.04
CA VAL A 955 18.21 58.55 5.71
C VAL A 955 19.55 59.27 5.76
N GLY A 956 20.49 58.78 4.95
CA GLY A 956 21.74 59.43 4.62
C GLY A 956 21.83 59.64 3.11
N LEU A 957 22.17 60.86 2.70
CA LEU A 957 22.38 61.23 1.31
C LEU A 957 23.72 61.94 1.17
N ALA A 958 24.43 61.65 0.08
CA ALA A 958 25.62 62.37 -0.31
C ALA A 958 25.70 62.47 -1.83
N GLY A 959 26.14 63.61 -2.35
CA GLY A 959 26.25 63.81 -3.78
C GLY A 959 27.20 64.92 -4.17
N PHE A 960 27.45 64.97 -5.46
CA PHE A 960 28.23 65.99 -6.15
C PHE A 960 27.44 66.49 -7.35
N GLN A 961 27.57 67.79 -7.63
CA GLN A 961 27.01 68.40 -8.82
C GLN A 961 27.98 69.44 -9.37
N ALA A 962 28.09 69.52 -10.69
CA ALA A 962 28.85 70.54 -11.38
C ALA A 962 28.01 71.16 -12.50
N GLY A 963 28.15 72.46 -12.71
CA GLY A 963 27.49 73.17 -13.79
C GLY A 963 28.43 74.10 -14.54
N LEU A 964 28.06 74.38 -15.78
CA LEU A 964 28.76 75.25 -16.71
C LEU A 964 27.78 76.28 -17.26
N ASP A 965 28.12 77.55 -17.11
CA ASP A 965 27.39 78.64 -17.73
C ASP A 965 27.75 78.68 -19.22
N LEU A 966 26.76 78.52 -20.09
CA LEU A 966 26.94 78.49 -21.55
C LEU A 966 26.65 79.84 -22.20
N MET A 967 25.71 80.60 -21.62
CA MET A 967 25.28 81.89 -22.12
C MET A 967 25.19 82.89 -20.98
N ARG A 968 25.70 84.11 -21.21
CA ARG A 968 25.52 85.26 -20.34
C ARG A 968 25.19 86.49 -21.18
N SER A 969 24.06 87.14 -20.92
CA SER A 969 23.63 88.36 -21.60
C SER A 969 22.64 89.15 -20.74
N GLU A 970 22.85 90.47 -20.60
CA GLU A 970 21.91 91.42 -19.95
C GLU A 970 21.28 90.91 -18.64
N GLY A 971 22.12 90.58 -17.64
CA GLY A 971 21.62 90.08 -16.35
C GLY A 971 21.10 88.64 -16.38
N THR A 972 21.18 87.94 -17.51
CA THR A 972 20.72 86.55 -17.69
C THR A 972 21.88 85.58 -17.82
N VAL A 973 21.80 84.44 -17.14
CA VAL A 973 22.73 83.30 -17.24
C VAL A 973 21.93 82.04 -17.59
N ALA A 974 22.35 81.32 -18.62
CA ALA A 974 21.85 79.98 -18.91
C ALA A 974 22.99 78.97 -18.91
N GLY A 975 22.75 77.79 -18.34
CA GLY A 975 23.78 76.77 -18.21
C GLY A 975 23.24 75.35 -18.11
N LEU A 976 24.16 74.39 -18.13
CA LEU A 976 23.90 72.97 -17.94
C LEU A 976 24.57 72.49 -16.65
N ALA A 977 23.98 71.48 -16.03
CA ALA A 977 24.52 70.83 -14.84
C ALA A 977 24.47 69.31 -14.97
N ILE A 978 25.51 68.66 -14.45
CA ILE A 978 25.55 67.21 -14.26
C ILE A 978 25.76 66.91 -12.78
N GLY A 979 25.32 65.75 -12.32
CA GLY A 979 25.58 65.34 -10.96
C GLY A 979 25.41 63.86 -10.73
N ALA A 980 25.94 63.42 -9.61
CA ALA A 980 25.88 62.03 -9.18
C ALA A 980 25.83 61.97 -7.65
N GLY A 981 25.15 60.98 -7.11
CA GLY A 981 25.10 60.79 -5.66
C GLY A 981 24.51 59.45 -5.27
N ARG A 982 24.46 59.24 -3.97
CA ARG A 982 23.88 58.07 -3.32
C ARG A 982 22.93 58.50 -2.22
N ILE A 983 21.84 57.78 -2.09
CA ILE A 983 20.92 57.88 -0.96
C ILE A 983 20.69 56.49 -0.38
N GLU A 984 20.76 56.40 0.94
CA GLU A 984 20.56 55.17 1.70
C GLU A 984 19.59 55.44 2.85
N ALA A 985 18.68 54.52 3.11
CA ALA A 985 17.75 54.63 4.23
C ALA A 985 17.59 53.31 4.98
N GLU A 986 17.58 53.37 6.31
CA GLU A 986 17.07 52.31 7.16
C GLU A 986 15.57 52.55 7.38
N VAL A 987 14.73 51.59 6.98
CA VAL A 987 13.26 51.78 6.96
C VAL A 987 12.62 50.99 8.10
N GLY A 988 11.71 51.65 8.83
CA GLY A 988 10.89 51.04 9.87
C GLY A 988 9.71 50.25 9.28
N ALA A 989 9.33 49.16 9.94
CA ALA A 989 8.15 48.38 9.57
C ALA A 989 6.86 49.08 10.00
N ILE A 990 5.78 48.87 9.24
CA ILE A 990 4.47 49.51 9.49
C ILE A 990 3.99 49.26 10.92
N TYR A 991 4.11 48.02 11.40
CA TYR A 991 3.60 47.61 12.72
C TYR A 991 4.67 47.69 13.83
N GLY A 992 5.76 48.42 13.60
CA GLY A 992 6.88 48.57 14.54
C GLY A 992 8.05 47.62 14.25
N GLY A 993 9.24 48.02 14.72
CA GLY A 993 10.50 47.34 14.40
C GLY A 993 11.09 47.78 13.05
N ARG A 994 12.10 47.04 12.58
CA ARG A 994 12.84 47.34 11.35
C ARG A 994 12.26 46.59 10.16
N ALA A 995 12.01 47.27 9.04
CA ALA A 995 11.64 46.64 7.77
C ALA A 995 12.86 46.18 6.98
N GLY A 996 13.91 47.00 6.93
CA GLY A 996 15.15 46.69 6.23
C GLY A 996 15.95 47.93 5.84
N ARG A 997 16.66 47.85 4.70
CA ARG A 997 17.47 48.92 4.13
C ARG A 997 17.12 49.15 2.67
N ALA A 998 17.06 50.41 2.24
CA ALA A 998 16.90 50.82 0.86
C ALA A 998 18.13 51.64 0.43
N THR A 999 18.62 51.43 -0.79
CA THR A 999 19.78 52.16 -1.33
C THR A 999 19.56 52.46 -2.80
N THR A 1000 19.98 53.65 -3.23
CA THR A 1000 19.90 54.07 -4.62
C THR A 1000 21.11 54.91 -4.98
N ASP A 1001 21.71 54.62 -6.12
CA ASP A 1001 22.65 55.53 -6.78
C ASP A 1001 21.89 56.34 -7.82
N ALA A 1002 22.26 57.60 -8.03
CA ALA A 1002 21.54 58.43 -8.96
C ALA A 1002 22.47 59.37 -9.71
N HIS A 1003 22.13 59.62 -10.97
CA HIS A 1003 22.80 60.55 -11.87
C HIS A 1003 21.80 61.58 -12.36
N SER A 1004 22.20 62.84 -12.51
CA SER A 1004 21.31 63.90 -12.98
C SER A 1004 21.89 64.65 -14.16
N LEU A 1005 21.00 65.08 -15.06
CA LEU A 1005 21.28 66.07 -16.09
C LEU A 1005 20.29 67.23 -15.90
N GLY A 1006 20.78 68.45 -15.81
CA GLY A 1006 19.97 69.64 -15.58
C GLY A 1006 20.33 70.80 -16.49
N ALA A 1007 19.39 71.72 -16.63
CA ALA A 1007 19.55 73.01 -17.26
C ALA A 1007 18.98 74.09 -16.34
N TYR A 1008 19.58 75.27 -16.35
CA TYR A 1008 19.10 76.40 -15.55
C TYR A 1008 19.18 77.70 -16.32
N LEU A 1009 18.29 78.61 -15.97
CA LEU A 1009 18.18 79.96 -16.50
C LEU A 1009 17.92 80.90 -15.32
N THR A 1010 18.86 81.80 -15.04
CA THR A 1010 18.74 82.80 -13.98
C THR A 1010 18.77 84.18 -14.61
N HIS A 1011 17.81 85.03 -14.28
CA HIS A 1011 17.76 86.44 -14.68
C HIS A 1011 17.78 87.33 -13.43
N VAL A 1012 18.62 88.37 -13.46
CA VAL A 1012 18.70 89.40 -12.42
C VAL A 1012 18.35 90.75 -13.03
N GLY A 1013 17.28 91.37 -12.55
CA GLY A 1013 16.79 92.64 -13.07
C GLY A 1013 17.51 93.87 -12.50
N PRO A 1014 17.24 95.07 -13.04
CA PRO A 1014 17.98 96.29 -12.71
C PRO A 1014 17.91 96.73 -11.23
N SER A 1015 16.82 96.41 -10.52
CA SER A 1015 16.68 96.68 -9.08
C SER A 1015 17.18 95.54 -8.19
N GLY A 1016 17.87 94.55 -8.77
CA GLY A 1016 18.49 93.44 -8.05
C GLY A 1016 17.58 92.23 -7.81
N TRP A 1017 16.33 92.27 -8.25
CA TRP A 1017 15.44 91.10 -8.18
C TRP A 1017 15.96 89.96 -9.04
N SER A 1018 15.78 88.73 -8.59
CA SER A 1018 16.18 87.51 -9.30
C SER A 1018 14.98 86.64 -9.61
N LEU A 1019 15.02 86.01 -10.79
CA LEU A 1019 14.13 84.91 -11.18
C LEU A 1019 15.00 83.79 -11.74
N ASP A 1020 14.83 82.60 -11.20
CA ASP A 1020 15.59 81.42 -11.56
C ASP A 1020 14.65 80.28 -11.92
N ALA A 1021 14.86 79.71 -13.10
CA ALA A 1021 14.18 78.52 -13.57
C ALA A 1021 15.21 77.39 -13.72
N ALA A 1022 14.93 76.23 -13.14
CA ALA A 1022 15.77 75.04 -13.28
C ALA A 1022 14.93 73.83 -13.69
N LEU A 1023 15.46 73.03 -14.60
CA LEU A 1023 14.88 71.75 -15.02
C LEU A 1023 15.94 70.67 -14.83
N GLN A 1024 15.55 69.53 -14.26
CA GLN A 1024 16.47 68.45 -13.96
C GLN A 1024 15.84 67.08 -14.18
N ALA A 1025 16.48 66.27 -15.02
CA ALA A 1025 16.22 64.84 -15.12
C ALA A 1025 17.16 64.09 -14.17
N VAL A 1026 16.62 63.12 -13.43
CA VAL A 1026 17.38 62.24 -12.52
C VAL A 1026 17.14 60.80 -12.92
N PHE A 1027 18.21 60.03 -13.06
CA PHE A 1027 18.20 58.60 -13.34
C PHE A 1027 18.65 57.89 -12.07
N TYR A 1028 17.78 57.05 -11.52
CA TYR A 1028 18.01 56.29 -10.30
C TYR A 1028 18.47 54.88 -10.68
N ASP A 1029 19.77 54.65 -10.64
CA ASP A 1029 20.43 53.41 -11.02
C ASP A 1029 20.79 52.58 -9.79
N ARG A 1030 20.86 51.25 -9.94
CA ARG A 1030 21.17 50.32 -8.84
C ARG A 1030 20.28 50.54 -7.60
N THR A 1031 18.98 50.76 -7.80
CA THR A 1031 18.02 50.84 -6.69
C THR A 1031 17.76 49.44 -6.14
N GLU A 1032 18.05 49.24 -4.86
CA GLU A 1032 17.87 47.96 -4.17
C GLU A 1032 17.25 48.17 -2.79
N THR A 1033 16.24 47.36 -2.45
CA THR A 1033 15.75 47.22 -1.08
C THR A 1033 16.05 45.82 -0.59
N THR A 1034 16.57 45.68 0.63
CA THR A 1034 16.78 44.41 1.32
C THR A 1034 16.01 44.40 2.63
N SER A 1035 15.09 43.43 2.80
CA SER A 1035 14.31 43.29 4.02
C SER A 1035 15.05 42.55 5.13
N VAL A 1036 14.54 42.65 6.36
CA VAL A 1036 14.99 41.82 7.50
C VAL A 1036 14.83 40.32 7.25
N GLY A 1037 13.92 39.93 6.35
CA GLY A 1037 13.73 38.56 5.88
C GLY A 1037 14.65 38.17 4.71
N ALA A 1038 15.65 38.99 4.39
CA ALA A 1038 16.57 38.84 3.27
C ALA A 1038 15.90 38.82 1.87
N GLU A 1039 14.66 39.28 1.75
CA GLU A 1039 14.04 39.48 0.45
C GLU A 1039 14.60 40.74 -0.21
N ARG A 1040 14.84 40.68 -1.51
CA ARG A 1040 15.46 41.75 -2.29
C ARG A 1040 14.59 42.16 -3.46
N LEU A 1041 14.39 43.46 -3.61
CA LEU A 1041 13.81 44.07 -4.79
C LEU A 1041 14.89 44.93 -5.45
N ARG A 1042 15.18 44.67 -6.72
CA ARG A 1042 16.04 45.50 -7.56
C ARG A 1042 15.19 46.17 -8.63
N THR A 1043 15.40 47.47 -8.79
CA THR A 1043 14.69 48.29 -9.78
C THR A 1043 15.59 49.45 -10.27
N GLY A 1044 15.16 50.15 -11.30
CA GLY A 1044 15.69 51.43 -11.76
C GLY A 1044 14.58 52.48 -11.73
N GLY A 1045 14.92 53.74 -11.92
CA GLY A 1045 13.88 54.77 -11.97
C GLY A 1045 14.31 56.05 -12.66
N ARG A 1046 13.33 56.90 -12.93
CA ARG A 1046 13.50 58.19 -13.58
C ARG A 1046 12.69 59.24 -12.84
N GLY A 1047 13.27 60.42 -12.71
CA GLY A 1047 12.63 61.59 -12.14
C GLY A 1047 12.79 62.80 -13.03
N LEU A 1048 11.79 63.67 -13.00
CA LEU A 1048 11.87 65.00 -13.60
C LEU A 1048 11.46 66.01 -12.53
N ALA A 1049 12.32 67.01 -12.30
CA ALA A 1049 12.07 68.10 -11.38
C ALA A 1049 12.19 69.44 -12.12
N ALA A 1050 11.23 70.34 -11.90
CA ALA A 1050 11.22 71.70 -12.43
C ALA A 1050 11.02 72.69 -11.30
N SER A 1051 11.88 73.71 -11.20
CA SER A 1051 11.87 74.71 -10.15
C SER A 1051 11.74 76.11 -10.75
N LEU A 1052 10.94 76.95 -10.10
CA LEU A 1052 10.91 78.39 -10.32
C LEU A 1052 11.13 79.10 -8.97
N GLU A 1053 12.20 79.87 -8.85
CA GLU A 1053 12.59 80.62 -7.65
C GLU A 1053 12.65 82.11 -7.96
N ALA A 1054 12.14 82.95 -7.05
CA ALA A 1054 12.26 84.40 -7.13
C ALA A 1054 12.83 84.97 -5.82
N GLY A 1055 13.68 85.99 -5.92
CA GLY A 1055 14.29 86.70 -4.79
C GLY A 1055 14.29 88.21 -4.99
N TYR A 1056 14.17 88.97 -3.90
CA TYR A 1056 14.21 90.44 -3.95
C TYR A 1056 15.09 91.03 -2.84
N PRO A 1057 16.33 91.45 -3.12
CA PRO A 1057 17.20 92.00 -2.09
C PRO A 1057 16.78 93.41 -1.67
N VAL A 1058 16.61 93.63 -0.37
CA VAL A 1058 16.31 94.92 0.26
C VAL A 1058 17.51 95.33 1.13
N ALA A 1059 18.07 96.51 0.88
CA ALA A 1059 19.14 97.06 1.69
C ALA A 1059 18.62 97.57 3.04
N LEU A 1060 19.28 97.19 4.13
CA LEU A 1060 18.96 97.63 5.50
C LEU A 1060 19.95 98.69 6.03
N GLY A 1061 21.01 98.98 5.27
CA GLY A 1061 22.06 99.93 5.65
C GLY A 1061 23.26 99.27 6.35
N ALA A 1062 24.36 100.03 6.47
CA ALA A 1062 25.61 99.64 7.12
C ALA A 1062 26.30 98.36 6.59
N GLY A 1063 25.88 97.79 5.45
CA GLY A 1063 26.37 96.52 4.90
C GLY A 1063 25.45 95.30 5.14
N TRP A 1064 24.25 95.51 5.70
CA TRP A 1064 23.22 94.48 5.86
C TRP A 1064 22.19 94.53 4.72
N ARG A 1065 21.75 93.35 4.27
CA ARG A 1065 20.63 93.16 3.32
C ARG A 1065 19.72 92.03 3.79
N VAL A 1066 18.43 92.13 3.48
CA VAL A 1066 17.49 91.02 3.60
C VAL A 1066 16.93 90.68 2.23
N GLU A 1067 16.84 89.41 1.90
CA GLU A 1067 16.33 88.93 0.62
C GLU A 1067 15.19 87.94 0.88
N PRO A 1068 13.92 88.39 0.82
CA PRO A 1068 12.78 87.48 0.75
C PRO A 1068 12.86 86.63 -0.52
N GLN A 1069 12.48 85.36 -0.39
CA GLN A 1069 12.59 84.33 -1.41
C GLN A 1069 11.33 83.48 -1.46
N ALA A 1070 10.90 83.12 -2.66
CA ALA A 1070 9.86 82.13 -2.87
C ALA A 1070 10.28 81.14 -3.96
N GLN A 1071 9.96 79.87 -3.78
CA GLN A 1071 10.28 78.83 -4.75
C GLN A 1071 9.13 77.83 -4.87
N VAL A 1072 8.84 77.40 -6.08
CA VAL A 1072 7.94 76.28 -6.36
C VAL A 1072 8.72 75.23 -7.15
N VAL A 1073 8.64 73.97 -6.72
CA VAL A 1073 9.30 72.83 -7.38
C VAL A 1073 8.24 71.78 -7.69
N TYR A 1074 8.00 71.47 -8.95
CA TYR A 1074 7.23 70.31 -9.37
C TYR A 1074 8.19 69.12 -9.56
N GLN A 1075 7.82 67.94 -9.06
CA GLN A 1075 8.60 66.73 -9.22
C GLN A 1075 7.71 65.53 -9.55
N THR A 1076 8.09 64.75 -10.56
CA THR A 1076 7.47 63.46 -10.91
C THR A 1076 8.51 62.36 -10.90
N LEU A 1077 8.14 61.19 -10.37
CA LEU A 1077 9.01 60.04 -10.13
C LEU A 1077 8.32 58.75 -10.57
N SER A 1078 9.03 57.94 -11.35
CA SER A 1078 8.59 56.61 -11.77
C SER A 1078 9.75 55.64 -11.69
N PHE A 1079 9.53 54.49 -11.07
CA PHE A 1079 10.46 53.38 -11.06
C PHE A 1079 9.98 52.26 -11.98
N ASP A 1080 10.92 51.49 -12.50
CA ASP A 1080 10.65 50.32 -13.33
C ASP A 1080 10.04 49.19 -12.49
N ASP A 1081 9.29 48.31 -13.14
CA ASP A 1081 8.75 47.11 -12.51
C ASP A 1081 9.88 46.22 -11.98
N GLY A 1082 9.70 45.72 -10.77
CA GLY A 1082 10.63 44.81 -10.12
C GLY A 1082 9.96 43.54 -9.63
N ARG A 1083 10.77 42.61 -9.13
CA ARG A 1083 10.30 41.40 -8.45
C ARG A 1083 11.20 41.04 -7.29
N ASP A 1084 10.60 40.43 -6.29
CA ASP A 1084 11.27 39.69 -5.23
C ASP A 1084 10.84 38.20 -5.31
N ARG A 1085 11.19 37.38 -4.31
CA ARG A 1085 10.85 35.95 -4.32
C ARG A 1085 9.37 35.67 -4.03
N ILE A 1086 8.65 36.65 -3.49
CA ILE A 1086 7.23 36.55 -3.13
C ILE A 1086 6.34 36.99 -4.30
N GLY A 1087 6.76 37.98 -5.08
CA GLY A 1087 5.94 38.46 -6.19
C GLY A 1087 6.50 39.64 -6.98
N ARG A 1088 5.65 40.18 -7.86
CA ARG A 1088 5.95 41.34 -8.70
C ARG A 1088 5.52 42.63 -8.01
N VAL A 1089 6.30 43.68 -8.22
CA VAL A 1089 6.02 45.03 -7.72
C VAL A 1089 6.09 46.01 -8.88
N ARG A 1090 5.03 46.78 -9.09
CA ARG A 1090 4.85 47.70 -10.23
C ARG A 1090 4.23 49.02 -9.82
N ASP A 1091 4.10 49.95 -10.76
CA ASP A 1091 3.51 51.28 -10.56
C ASP A 1091 4.14 52.05 -9.38
N ILE A 1092 5.45 51.87 -9.17
CA ILE A 1092 6.18 52.52 -8.09
C ILE A 1092 6.48 53.96 -8.52
N GLY A 1093 5.92 54.96 -7.83
CA GLY A 1093 6.14 56.35 -8.21
C GLY A 1093 5.43 57.36 -7.33
N LEU A 1094 5.61 58.64 -7.64
CA LEU A 1094 4.90 59.76 -7.03
C LEU A 1094 4.90 61.00 -7.93
N ASP A 1095 3.94 61.89 -7.71
CA ASP A 1095 3.90 63.23 -8.29
C ASP A 1095 3.71 64.24 -7.14
N GLU A 1096 4.45 65.35 -7.13
CA GLU A 1096 4.40 66.31 -6.03
C GLU A 1096 4.77 67.74 -6.42
N VAL A 1097 4.39 68.69 -5.56
CA VAL A 1097 4.80 70.09 -5.64
C VAL A 1097 5.34 70.54 -4.29
N HIS A 1098 6.59 71.00 -4.24
CA HIS A 1098 7.17 71.69 -3.09
C HIS A 1098 6.99 73.21 -3.25
N GLY A 1099 6.52 73.87 -2.20
CA GLY A 1099 6.54 75.33 -2.06
C GLY A 1099 7.51 75.74 -0.95
N ARG A 1100 8.29 76.79 -1.18
CA ARG A 1100 9.16 77.43 -0.20
C ARG A 1100 8.83 78.90 -0.09
N LEU A 1101 8.70 79.39 1.13
CA LEU A 1101 8.76 80.81 1.46
C LEU A 1101 9.92 81.03 2.44
N GLY A 1102 10.81 81.95 2.17
CA GLY A 1102 11.98 82.17 3.01
C GLY A 1102 12.51 83.59 2.96
N ALA A 1103 13.48 83.87 3.81
CA ALA A 1103 14.25 85.10 3.77
C ALA A 1103 15.69 84.84 4.19
N ARG A 1104 16.62 85.55 3.55
CA ARG A 1104 18.05 85.48 3.84
C ARG A 1104 18.55 86.83 4.34
N LEU A 1105 19.13 86.86 5.54
CA LEU A 1105 19.82 88.01 6.11
C LEU A 1105 21.30 87.90 5.78
N ILE A 1106 21.84 88.90 5.07
CA ILE A 1106 23.15 88.86 4.42
C ILE A 1106 24.02 90.00 4.95
N ARG A 1107 25.30 89.71 5.18
CA ARG A 1107 26.33 90.66 5.61
C ARG A 1107 27.62 90.47 4.84
N ASP A 1108 28.13 91.56 4.26
CA ASP A 1108 29.43 91.59 3.60
C ASP A 1108 30.52 92.10 4.56
N TRP A 1109 31.67 91.43 4.58
CA TRP A 1109 32.85 91.74 5.39
C TRP A 1109 34.07 91.92 4.47
N GLY A 1110 34.83 93.01 4.66
CA GLY A 1110 36.10 93.21 3.97
C GLY A 1110 37.20 92.32 4.55
N LEU A 1111 37.99 91.67 3.69
CA LEU A 1111 39.14 90.85 4.08
C LEU A 1111 40.47 91.59 3.86
N PRO A 1112 41.51 91.32 4.68
CA PRO A 1112 42.88 91.81 4.42
C PRO A 1112 43.35 91.29 3.04
N GLY A 1113 43.71 92.20 2.13
CA GLY A 1113 44.12 91.85 0.76
C GLY A 1113 43.07 92.06 -0.34
N GLY A 1114 41.94 92.72 -0.05
CA GLY A 1114 40.95 93.16 -1.06
C GLY A 1114 39.83 92.15 -1.39
N GLY A 1115 39.78 91.03 -0.68
CA GLY A 1115 38.68 90.06 -0.78
C GLY A 1115 37.41 90.48 -0.02
N VAL A 1116 36.27 89.87 -0.35
CA VAL A 1116 35.00 90.02 0.38
C VAL A 1116 34.56 88.65 0.89
N LEU A 1117 34.27 88.57 2.19
CA LEU A 1117 33.58 87.45 2.83
C LEU A 1117 32.13 87.85 3.02
N THR A 1118 31.20 87.09 2.45
CA THR A 1118 29.77 87.27 2.69
C THR A 1118 29.29 86.18 3.63
N THR A 1119 28.64 86.56 4.73
CA THR A 1119 27.99 85.62 5.65
C THR A 1119 26.49 85.83 5.60
N TRP A 1120 25.72 84.75 5.75
CA TRP A 1120 24.27 84.84 5.77
C TRP A 1120 23.63 83.87 6.77
N ALA A 1121 22.46 84.27 7.24
CA ALA A 1121 21.51 83.41 7.95
C ALA A 1121 20.22 83.35 7.13
N ARG A 1122 19.59 82.18 7.02
CA ARG A 1122 18.32 82.01 6.30
C ARG A 1122 17.31 81.25 7.14
N GLY A 1123 16.04 81.62 6.98
CA GLY A 1123 14.90 80.87 7.46
C GLY A 1123 13.98 80.57 6.30
N ASN A 1124 13.59 79.30 6.14
CA ASN A 1124 12.62 78.87 5.12
C ASN A 1124 11.49 78.09 5.78
N LEU A 1125 10.26 78.30 5.30
CA LEU A 1125 9.12 77.43 5.52
C LEU A 1125 8.83 76.70 4.22
N TRP A 1126 8.90 75.39 4.27
CA TRP A 1126 8.64 74.51 3.14
C TRP A 1126 7.35 73.74 3.34
N HIS A 1127 6.63 73.48 2.26
CA HIS A 1127 5.44 72.64 2.25
C HIS A 1127 5.37 71.81 0.97
N THR A 1128 5.03 70.53 1.10
CA THR A 1128 4.81 69.63 -0.06
C THR A 1128 3.33 69.29 -0.24
N PHE A 1129 2.81 69.57 -1.43
CA PHE A 1129 1.44 69.28 -1.88
C PHE A 1129 1.40 68.03 -2.77
N GLY A 1130 0.30 67.27 -2.71
CA GLY A 1130 -0.03 66.21 -3.69
C GLY A 1130 0.81 64.92 -3.67
N ALA A 1131 1.72 64.76 -2.70
CA ALA A 1131 2.74 63.70 -2.69
C ALA A 1131 2.23 62.33 -2.20
N ASP A 1132 1.42 61.65 -2.99
CA ASP A 1132 1.00 60.26 -2.73
C ASP A 1132 1.94 59.27 -3.42
N ALA A 1133 2.84 58.67 -2.64
CA ALA A 1133 3.65 57.56 -3.12
C ALA A 1133 2.78 56.33 -3.32
N ARG A 1134 2.91 55.66 -4.46
CA ARG A 1134 2.14 54.48 -4.83
C ARG A 1134 3.06 53.31 -5.18
N ALA A 1135 2.55 52.09 -4.94
CA ALA A 1135 3.14 50.84 -5.42
C ALA A 1135 2.06 49.74 -5.47
N THR A 1136 2.12 48.89 -6.48
CA THR A 1136 1.21 47.76 -6.68
C THR A 1136 1.96 46.45 -6.48
N PHE A 1137 1.49 45.60 -5.56
CA PHE A 1137 2.06 44.28 -5.29
C PHE A 1137 1.17 43.19 -5.88
N ALA A 1138 1.77 42.22 -6.56
CA ALA A 1138 1.08 41.08 -7.14
C ALA A 1138 1.90 39.82 -6.93
N ASN A 1139 1.33 38.66 -7.24
CA ASN A 1139 2.05 37.38 -7.17
C ASN A 1139 3.12 37.26 -8.30
N PRO A 1140 3.91 36.18 -8.35
CA PRO A 1140 4.94 36.01 -9.38
C PRO A 1140 4.41 36.03 -10.82
N GLU A 1141 3.17 35.59 -11.04
CA GLU A 1141 2.48 35.61 -12.33
C GLU A 1141 1.84 36.97 -12.66
N GLY A 1142 1.79 37.92 -11.72
CA GLY A 1142 1.16 39.24 -11.88
C GLY A 1142 -0.34 39.28 -11.58
N ALA A 1143 -0.92 38.19 -11.07
CA ALA A 1143 -2.31 38.12 -10.64
C ALA A 1143 -2.51 38.69 -9.22
N PHE A 1144 -3.77 39.04 -8.90
CA PHE A 1144 -4.20 39.60 -7.60
C PHE A 1144 -3.47 40.90 -7.18
N PRO A 1145 -3.50 41.96 -8.01
CA PRO A 1145 -2.79 43.19 -7.71
C PRO A 1145 -3.41 43.95 -6.52
N VAL A 1146 -2.56 44.40 -5.60
CA VAL A 1146 -2.91 45.23 -4.44
C VAL A 1146 -2.18 46.55 -4.57
N ALA A 1147 -2.89 47.61 -4.94
CA ALA A 1147 -2.35 48.97 -4.98
C ALA A 1147 -2.37 49.58 -3.57
N LEU A 1148 -1.23 50.10 -3.14
CA LEU A 1148 -1.05 50.77 -1.85
C LEU A 1148 -0.54 52.19 -2.10
N THR A 1149 -1.10 53.13 -1.35
CA THR A 1149 -0.71 54.55 -1.38
C THR A 1149 -0.35 55.04 0.01
N THR A 1150 0.60 55.98 0.08
CA THR A 1150 0.98 56.67 1.31
C THR A 1150 1.32 58.13 1.03
N ALA A 1151 0.81 59.03 1.88
CA ALA A 1151 1.06 60.46 1.77
C ALA A 1151 2.44 60.83 2.36
N LEU A 1152 3.30 61.45 1.55
CA LEU A 1152 4.66 61.85 1.93
C LEU A 1152 4.77 63.33 2.37
N GLY A 1153 3.75 64.14 2.03
CA GLY A 1153 3.81 65.60 2.11
C GLY A 1153 3.84 66.20 3.52
N GLY A 1154 3.59 67.52 3.58
CA GLY A 1154 3.49 68.30 4.81
C GLY A 1154 4.55 69.40 4.95
N THR A 1155 4.63 70.00 6.15
CA THR A 1155 5.34 71.28 6.38
C THR A 1155 6.58 71.10 7.25
N TRP A 1156 7.70 71.70 6.85
CA TRP A 1156 8.91 71.79 7.68
C TRP A 1156 9.52 73.19 7.65
N ALA A 1157 10.10 73.59 8.78
CA ALA A 1157 10.92 74.78 8.90
C ALA A 1157 12.40 74.41 8.69
N GLN A 1158 13.15 75.28 8.04
CA GLN A 1158 14.57 75.13 7.79
C GLN A 1158 15.30 76.38 8.25
N LEU A 1159 16.33 76.20 9.07
CA LEU A 1159 17.22 77.27 9.53
C LEU A 1159 18.63 76.98 9.03
N GLY A 1160 19.23 77.95 8.35
CA GLY A 1160 20.53 77.78 7.70
C GLY A 1160 21.50 78.90 8.01
N LEU A 1161 22.77 78.54 8.13
CA LEU A 1161 23.89 79.48 8.21
C LEU A 1161 24.88 79.15 7.10
N GLY A 1162 25.47 80.17 6.50
CA GLY A 1162 26.47 79.96 5.47
C GLY A 1162 27.37 81.16 5.27
N ALA A 1163 28.45 80.90 4.53
CA ALA A 1163 29.41 81.92 4.14
C ALA A 1163 29.97 81.63 2.75
N SER A 1164 30.29 82.68 2.02
CA SER A 1164 30.98 82.62 0.73
C SER A 1164 32.14 83.61 0.71
N ALA A 1165 33.28 83.19 0.18
CA ALA A 1165 34.47 84.02 0.08
C ALA A 1165 35.02 83.99 -1.35
N ARG A 1166 35.39 85.16 -1.86
CA ARG A 1166 36.18 85.26 -3.08
C ARG A 1166 37.66 85.16 -2.72
N ILE A 1167 38.27 84.02 -3.06
CA ILE A 1167 39.67 83.72 -2.72
C ILE A 1167 40.62 84.42 -3.71
N THR A 1168 40.27 84.41 -4.99
CA THR A 1168 40.94 85.17 -6.06
C THR A 1168 39.90 85.73 -7.03
N GLU A 1169 40.28 86.57 -8.00
CA GLU A 1169 39.36 87.04 -9.05
C GLU A 1169 38.71 85.90 -9.85
N ARG A 1170 39.36 84.72 -9.90
CA ARG A 1170 38.91 83.55 -10.65
C ARG A 1170 38.28 82.46 -9.78
N VAL A 1171 38.48 82.48 -8.46
CA VAL A 1171 38.09 81.37 -7.56
C VAL A 1171 37.23 81.86 -6.40
N GLY A 1172 36.03 81.31 -6.27
CA GLY A 1172 35.11 81.52 -5.14
C GLY A 1172 34.80 80.22 -4.40
N LEU A 1173 34.64 80.29 -3.09
CA LEU A 1173 34.24 79.17 -2.24
C LEU A 1173 32.97 79.53 -1.46
N PHE A 1174 32.11 78.56 -1.22
CA PHE A 1174 31.00 78.69 -0.26
C PHE A 1174 30.83 77.45 0.59
N ALA A 1175 30.30 77.66 1.79
CA ALA A 1175 29.92 76.63 2.74
C ALA A 1175 28.58 76.97 3.37
N SER A 1176 27.75 75.95 3.62
CA SER A 1176 26.49 76.13 4.35
C SER A 1176 26.12 74.90 5.15
N ALA A 1177 25.42 75.13 6.26
CA ALA A 1177 24.77 74.09 7.04
C ALA A 1177 23.32 74.50 7.32
N ASP A 1178 22.38 73.57 7.16
CA ASP A 1178 20.97 73.77 7.46
C ASP A 1178 20.46 72.71 8.45
N TYR A 1179 19.53 73.12 9.30
CA TYR A 1179 18.76 72.24 10.17
C TYR A 1179 17.28 72.31 9.78
N ASP A 1180 16.71 71.15 9.47
CA ASP A 1180 15.30 70.97 9.11
C ASP A 1180 14.53 70.39 10.30
N VAL A 1181 13.36 70.93 10.60
CA VAL A 1181 12.45 70.41 11.63
C VAL A 1181 11.01 70.44 11.14
N ARG A 1182 10.27 69.34 11.35
CA ARG A 1182 8.84 69.29 11.00
C ARG A 1182 7.99 70.15 11.94
N VAL A 1183 6.99 70.83 11.40
CA VAL A 1183 6.11 71.75 12.15
C VAL A 1183 4.62 71.46 11.98
N ASP A 1184 4.28 70.32 11.38
CA ASP A 1184 2.91 69.91 11.02
C ASP A 1184 2.36 68.77 11.89
N GLY A 1185 2.82 68.67 13.13
CA GLY A 1185 2.41 67.62 14.08
C GLY A 1185 3.03 66.24 13.83
N ARG A 1186 3.82 66.07 12.77
CA ARG A 1186 4.63 64.87 12.50
C ARG A 1186 6.04 65.05 13.08
N GLN A 1187 6.72 63.94 13.41
CA GLN A 1187 8.05 63.97 14.01
C GLN A 1187 9.14 63.63 12.98
N GLY A 1188 10.18 64.45 12.94
CA GLY A 1188 11.35 64.24 12.09
C GLY A 1188 12.20 65.50 12.00
N ASP A 1189 13.50 65.29 11.86
CA ASP A 1189 14.50 66.36 11.78
C ASP A 1189 15.69 65.92 10.92
N GLY A 1190 16.51 66.87 10.48
CA GLY A 1190 17.65 66.58 9.63
C GLY A 1190 18.67 67.70 9.56
N VAL A 1191 19.90 67.35 9.20
CA VAL A 1191 21.02 68.26 9.01
C VAL A 1191 21.51 68.14 7.58
N ARG A 1192 21.67 69.27 6.90
CA ARG A 1192 22.24 69.37 5.56
C ARG A 1192 23.54 70.15 5.59
N GLY A 1193 24.54 69.70 4.85
CA GLY A 1193 25.80 70.39 4.66
C GLY A 1193 26.15 70.53 3.19
N ARG A 1194 26.69 71.68 2.77
CA ARG A 1194 27.15 71.90 1.40
C ARG A 1194 28.47 72.65 1.39
N LEU A 1195 29.34 72.26 0.47
CA LEU A 1195 30.57 72.94 0.12
C LEU A 1195 30.63 73.09 -1.38
N GLY A 1196 30.96 74.27 -1.88
CA GLY A 1196 31.13 74.45 -3.31
C GLY A 1196 32.17 75.47 -3.70
N LEU A 1197 32.50 75.40 -4.98
CA LEU A 1197 33.57 76.08 -5.66
C LEU A 1197 33.00 76.71 -6.94
N THR A 1198 33.43 77.94 -7.23
CA THR A 1198 33.16 78.60 -8.51
C THR A 1198 34.48 79.00 -9.16
N LEU A 1199 34.62 78.71 -10.46
CA LEU A 1199 35.72 79.11 -11.31
C LEU A 1199 35.23 80.06 -12.41
N ARG A 1200 35.94 81.17 -12.65
CA ARG A 1200 35.65 82.18 -13.67
C ARG A 1200 36.86 82.40 -14.57
N TRP A 1201 36.66 82.55 -15.88
CA TRP A 1201 37.73 82.87 -16.84
C TRP A 1201 37.27 83.79 -17.96
#